data_AF-A0A9E1JJJ5-F1
#
_entry.id   AF-A0A9E1JJJ5-F1
#
_cell.length_a   1.000
_cell.length_b   1.000
_cell.length_c   1.000
_cell.angle_alpha   90.00
_cell.angle_beta   90.00
_cell.angle_gamma   90.00
#
_symmetry.space_group_name_H-M   'P 1'
#
loop_
_entity.id
_entity.type
_entity.pdbx_description
1 polymer ?
#
loop_
_entity_poly.entity_id
_entity_poly.type
_entity_poly.pdbx_seq_one_letter_code
_entity_poly.pdbx_strand_id
1 'polypeptide(L)'
;MIFIILISLFFGFGSYSNNTFLKSLDFFFYDQFMKISDSKEISNKITIIDIDEASLSAIGQWPWPRYRLAQIIKSVYDIGPKAIGLDIILPEPDRTSLKNIQAQFKNDFDLNLEFTGAPLALSDNDGYLAYNLKQSNIVGAGYFYFDHFNKKIIPKYNPFKITDNSGLLHLHKATGVLGNTAQIENSLEFTGFINSKQDEDGIIRKTPLLIEFQGDIFTHLSLSTFLKANGIRQAQVLKDQYGPYIKAGKHKIPITKDGYIQMRFKGPAKSYKFISAVDILNNNFLQADIQNKIILIGSSAVGLNDIYHTIYDSKFPGVEIHAVIIDNIYKNQTIIEPIWRQNLIFGVCVATGIFMAFLFFNSSGPTALFFGTLTWICIAFISSIVSYMKLLIFISPIQPGLISISLFSFFSLFRYAISREASFLWLKKLEANKKELQEALNNLLTTQVTYGVYWIQIPEAKLNILCGCPGEIVKHLMIKGYIAKVCQGDICFETGPNAILLSDVLVQNGRFSNLSEFPILQILYRQGLIIPNHPNNKGEKPILIGTREQVESQKQYIFRGNFGLATKQEILETGVNKSLADEMMRLKNKFRFGMEPSIEDLLDSVIVGKEPVEIKNKVFVQRLRLNVYEFSYKGRTTQVNLNLDSKDTYTSPYSLGYHKIKREDFAIIHSGEGDGWNMSQPSMGSIIFFKGGIYLIDSPPNLLHILESLGIDISEIVGIFHTHAHDDHFASLPVLLQSDHRIKYYATPLVRSSVSKKFSALLSLDEKALSRFFDFHDLEFDKWNNCDGLEVKPIFSPHPVETNIFIFRALGNAGHKTYAHYADIISLDLLYEMVGDDPDSISLDTYDHIKEAYLMPATLKKLDVGGGMIHGQAMDFKHDMSEKIILAHTEQELTDEQKEIGSESSFGQCDVLIPSSKDYLMNYSARYFKSFFPSLDKKDFTQLLNTQVIDFNPGSMILKKGDVPEHLYLILTGIVEYIDAGSDIKNNLSNGSFIGEFNLFQDNLSSGVYRTLSHVSALCFTFDFFRSFLEKNHIFDQTEKMFARIDFLKSTWLFGEESSYAVQYKIAQSIEEIELDENTPAFEQQSSGLYLIKKGEIQVKDNDNTLLETLKSGTFFGENHFFEPEKTSLQFITTKPCRLFFITDPGLLEIPIVHWKLLEIYEKRRKKFEWS
;
A
#
# COMPACT_ATOMS: atom_id res chain seq x y z
N MET A 1 29.46 -11.98 27.47
CA MET A 1 30.79 -11.95 26.83
C MET A 1 30.91 -12.89 25.64
N ILE A 2 30.65 -14.20 25.81
CA ILE A 2 30.66 -15.19 24.71
C ILE A 2 29.78 -14.76 23.52
N PHE A 3 28.54 -14.32 23.79
CA PHE A 3 27.63 -13.85 22.76
C PHE A 3 28.14 -12.66 21.93
N ILE A 4 28.83 -11.71 22.59
CA ILE A 4 29.42 -10.53 21.93
C ILE A 4 30.52 -10.97 20.96
N ILE A 5 31.36 -11.91 21.40
CA ILE A 5 32.43 -12.48 20.59
C ILE A 5 31.83 -13.22 19.39
N LEU A 6 30.78 -14.03 19.59
CA LEU A 6 30.12 -14.76 18.51
C LEU A 6 29.49 -13.83 17.47
N ILE A 7 28.77 -12.77 17.89
CA ILE A 7 28.20 -11.79 16.96
C ILE A 7 29.29 -11.04 16.20
N SER A 8 30.34 -10.60 16.89
CA SER A 8 31.43 -9.83 16.26
C SER A 8 32.17 -10.67 15.24
N LEU A 9 32.40 -11.96 15.55
CA LEU A 9 32.98 -12.93 14.62
C LEU A 9 32.03 -13.24 13.46
N PHE A 10 30.72 -13.43 13.71
CA PHE A 10 29.74 -13.71 12.66
C PHE A 10 29.72 -12.62 11.59
N PHE A 11 29.54 -11.35 11.98
CA PHE A 11 29.55 -10.24 11.03
C PHE A 11 30.96 -9.96 10.46
N GLY A 12 32.02 -10.22 11.24
CA GLY A 12 33.40 -10.20 10.75
C GLY A 12 33.60 -11.19 9.60
N PHE A 13 33.26 -12.47 9.79
CA PHE A 13 33.32 -13.50 8.76
C PHE A 13 32.39 -13.21 7.58
N GLY A 14 31.26 -12.52 7.85
CA GLY A 14 30.36 -12.01 6.82
C GLY A 14 31.05 -11.13 5.77
N SER A 15 32.14 -10.43 6.11
CA SER A 15 32.93 -9.63 5.16
C SER A 15 33.64 -10.45 4.06
N TYR A 16 33.83 -11.75 4.29
CA TYR A 16 34.38 -12.69 3.30
C TYR A 16 33.28 -13.44 2.53
N SER A 17 32.02 -13.30 2.95
CA SER A 17 30.89 -14.00 2.34
C SER A 17 30.31 -13.22 1.17
N ASN A 18 29.86 -13.92 0.13
CA ASN A 18 29.17 -13.34 -1.02
C ASN A 18 27.67 -13.08 -0.73
N ASN A 19 27.34 -12.56 0.45
CA ASN A 19 25.96 -12.29 0.85
C ASN A 19 25.37 -11.14 0.02
N THR A 20 24.29 -11.41 -0.71
CA THR A 20 23.62 -10.48 -1.63
C THR A 20 23.02 -9.27 -0.93
N PHE A 21 22.49 -9.43 0.29
CA PHE A 21 21.93 -8.35 1.09
C PHE A 21 23.00 -7.34 1.52
N LEU A 22 24.13 -7.81 2.07
CA LEU A 22 25.24 -6.92 2.46
C LEU A 22 25.84 -6.20 1.26
N LYS A 23 25.98 -6.88 0.12
CA LYS A 23 26.44 -6.26 -1.14
C LYS A 23 25.50 -5.16 -1.63
N SER A 24 24.19 -5.38 -1.56
CA SER A 24 23.19 -4.39 -1.99
C SER A 24 23.28 -3.11 -1.15
N LEU A 25 23.46 -3.24 0.17
CA LEU A 25 23.70 -2.10 1.05
C LEU A 25 25.04 -1.41 0.76
N ASP A 26 26.11 -2.18 0.55
CA ASP A 26 27.41 -1.64 0.15
C ASP A 26 27.31 -0.80 -1.15
N PHE A 27 26.60 -1.31 -2.16
CA PHE A 27 26.36 -0.59 -3.43
C PHE A 27 25.58 0.70 -3.22
N PHE A 28 24.52 0.67 -2.40
CA PHE A 28 23.77 1.88 -2.08
C PHE A 28 24.67 2.97 -1.50
N PHE A 29 25.48 2.67 -0.49
CA PHE A 29 26.36 3.68 0.14
C PHE A 29 27.52 4.09 -0.76
N TYR A 30 28.08 3.16 -1.53
CA TYR A 30 29.08 3.46 -2.55
C TYR A 30 28.55 4.50 -3.55
N ASP A 31 27.32 4.34 -4.03
CA ASP A 31 26.67 5.25 -4.97
C ASP A 31 26.39 6.62 -4.35
N GLN A 32 25.91 6.65 -3.09
CA GLN A 32 25.72 7.91 -2.38
C GLN A 32 27.05 8.66 -2.22
N PHE A 33 28.13 7.95 -1.87
CA PHE A 33 29.45 8.57 -1.72
C PHE A 33 29.97 9.09 -3.06
N MET A 34 29.72 8.36 -4.15
CA MET A 34 30.07 8.83 -5.49
C MET A 34 29.32 10.13 -5.83
N LYS A 35 28.00 10.19 -5.60
CA LYS A 35 27.17 11.39 -5.83
C LYS A 35 27.59 12.58 -4.97
N ILE A 36 27.85 12.37 -3.69
CA ILE A 36 28.27 13.44 -2.76
C ILE A 36 29.66 13.99 -3.14
N SER A 37 30.54 13.12 -3.62
CA SER A 37 31.91 13.49 -3.98
C SER A 37 32.08 14.02 -5.42
N ASP A 38 30.97 14.20 -6.15
CA ASP A 38 31.02 14.59 -7.55
C ASP A 38 31.46 16.06 -7.69
N SER A 39 32.69 16.26 -8.15
CA SER A 39 33.24 17.59 -8.41
C SER A 39 32.67 18.26 -9.66
N LYS A 40 31.92 17.53 -10.51
CA LYS A 40 31.42 17.95 -11.85
C LYS A 40 32.48 18.44 -12.85
N GLU A 41 33.74 18.54 -12.45
CA GLU A 41 34.85 18.90 -13.34
C GLU A 41 35.22 17.75 -14.28
N ILE A 42 34.89 17.92 -15.55
CA ILE A 42 35.16 16.99 -16.65
C ILE A 42 36.38 17.48 -17.46
N SER A 43 37.17 16.56 -18.02
CA SER A 43 38.34 16.92 -18.83
C SER A 43 37.95 17.41 -20.22
N ASN A 44 38.55 18.52 -20.65
CA ASN A 44 38.45 19.05 -22.01
C ASN A 44 39.35 18.33 -23.03
N LYS A 45 40.04 17.25 -22.63
CA LYS A 45 40.99 16.49 -23.48
C LYS A 45 40.34 15.38 -24.31
N ILE A 46 39.05 15.10 -24.08
CA ILE A 46 38.33 13.99 -24.68
C ILE A 46 37.16 14.56 -25.48
N THR A 47 36.91 14.04 -26.67
CA THR A 47 35.76 14.40 -27.50
C THR A 47 35.21 13.14 -28.15
N ILE A 48 33.89 13.01 -28.12
CA ILE A 48 33.16 11.87 -28.66
C ILE A 48 32.55 12.28 -29.99
N ILE A 49 32.80 11.48 -31.02
CA ILE A 49 32.13 11.58 -32.31
C ILE A 49 31.04 10.52 -32.32
N ASP A 50 29.81 10.99 -32.39
CA ASP A 50 28.64 10.22 -32.03
C ASP A 50 27.82 9.82 -33.25
N ILE A 51 27.61 8.52 -33.41
CA ILE A 51 26.57 7.97 -34.29
C ILE A 51 25.25 8.10 -33.54
N ASP A 52 24.70 9.30 -33.57
CA ASP A 52 23.45 9.66 -32.90
C ASP A 52 22.22 9.49 -33.82
N GLU A 53 21.04 9.69 -33.25
CA GLU A 53 19.77 9.60 -33.99
C GLU A 53 19.71 10.61 -35.15
N ALA A 54 20.31 11.79 -35.00
CA ALA A 54 20.38 12.79 -36.06
C ALA A 54 21.23 12.29 -37.24
N SER A 55 22.37 11.66 -36.95
CA SER A 55 23.23 11.05 -37.96
C SER A 55 22.56 9.87 -38.64
N LEU A 56 21.86 8.99 -37.90
CA LEU A 56 21.10 7.89 -38.49
C LEU A 56 19.95 8.38 -39.36
N SER A 57 19.24 9.44 -38.94
CA SER A 57 18.17 10.06 -39.71
C SER A 57 18.68 10.68 -41.02
N ALA A 58 19.83 11.36 -40.98
CA ALA A 58 20.39 12.05 -42.14
C ALA A 58 21.10 11.10 -43.13
N ILE A 59 21.83 10.11 -42.62
CA ILE A 59 22.75 9.26 -43.41
C ILE A 59 22.11 7.93 -43.80
N GLY A 60 21.12 7.47 -43.03
CA GLY A 60 20.43 6.20 -43.19
C GLY A 60 20.82 5.15 -42.14
N GLN A 61 20.22 3.97 -42.26
CA GLN A 61 20.35 2.88 -41.28
C GLN A 61 21.79 2.37 -41.14
N TRP A 62 22.20 2.09 -39.90
CA TRP A 62 23.44 1.38 -39.58
C TRP A 62 23.36 -0.11 -39.96
N PRO A 63 24.46 -0.79 -40.35
CA PRO A 63 25.81 -0.26 -40.55
C PRO A 63 25.93 0.54 -41.84
N TRP A 64 26.63 1.67 -41.76
CA TRP A 64 26.94 2.49 -42.94
C TRP A 64 27.98 1.82 -43.85
N PRO A 65 28.04 2.21 -45.14
CA PRO A 65 29.15 1.85 -46.01
C PRO A 65 30.49 2.26 -45.41
N ARG A 66 31.49 1.39 -45.50
CA ARG A 66 32.81 1.56 -44.86
C ARG A 66 33.57 2.77 -45.41
N TYR A 67 33.25 3.22 -46.63
CA TYR A 67 33.80 4.46 -47.17
C TYR A 67 33.36 5.72 -46.40
N ARG A 68 32.16 5.74 -45.78
CA ARG A 68 31.71 6.87 -44.96
C ARG A 68 32.45 6.92 -43.62
N LEU A 69 32.67 5.76 -43.01
CA LEU A 69 33.52 5.66 -41.82
C LEU A 69 34.95 6.09 -42.13
N ALA A 70 35.49 5.69 -43.29
CA ALA A 70 36.80 6.12 -43.74
C ALA A 70 36.89 7.65 -43.92
N GLN A 71 35.83 8.28 -44.45
CA GLN A 71 35.74 9.74 -44.56
C GLN A 71 35.75 10.42 -43.19
N ILE A 72 34.94 9.95 -42.23
CA ILE A 72 34.92 10.48 -40.86
C ILE A 72 36.32 10.37 -40.24
N ILE A 73 36.92 9.18 -40.28
CA ILE A 73 38.25 8.92 -39.71
C ILE A 73 39.30 9.84 -40.35
N LYS A 74 39.26 9.99 -41.68
CA LYS A 74 40.17 10.86 -42.41
C LYS A 74 40.02 12.33 -42.00
N SER A 75 38.79 12.86 -42.00
CA SER A 75 38.49 14.24 -41.60
C SER A 75 38.98 14.54 -40.19
N VAL A 76 38.80 13.59 -39.27
CA VAL A 76 39.26 13.70 -37.88
C VAL A 76 40.78 13.64 -37.80
N TYR A 77 41.41 12.68 -38.47
CA TYR A 77 42.85 12.49 -38.45
C TYR A 77 43.62 13.68 -39.04
N ASP A 78 43.14 14.27 -40.13
CA ASP A 78 43.76 15.40 -40.81
C ASP A 78 43.90 16.66 -39.90
N ILE A 79 43.14 16.74 -38.79
CA ILE A 79 43.20 17.84 -37.80
C ILE A 79 44.25 17.59 -36.70
N GLY A 80 44.78 16.38 -36.60
CA GLY A 80 45.83 16.03 -35.63
C GLY A 80 45.31 15.72 -34.22
N PRO A 81 44.45 14.70 -34.03
CA PRO A 81 44.10 14.18 -32.71
C PRO A 81 45.30 13.42 -32.11
N LYS A 82 45.34 13.29 -30.78
CA LYS A 82 46.39 12.50 -30.09
C LYS A 82 46.26 11.01 -30.35
N ALA A 83 45.04 10.50 -30.33
CA ALA A 83 44.69 9.13 -30.69
C ALA A 83 43.19 9.06 -30.99
N ILE A 84 42.80 8.05 -31.76
CA ILE A 84 41.40 7.74 -32.06
C ILE A 84 41.09 6.35 -31.48
N GLY A 85 40.07 6.23 -30.64
CA GLY A 85 39.50 4.94 -30.23
C GLY A 85 38.24 4.68 -31.04
N LEU A 86 38.17 3.53 -31.71
CA LEU A 86 37.03 3.13 -32.52
C LEU A 86 36.22 2.08 -31.77
N ASP A 87 35.13 2.52 -31.14
CA ASP A 87 34.17 1.68 -30.42
C ASP A 87 33.12 1.11 -31.40
N ILE A 88 33.63 0.39 -32.40
CA ILE A 88 32.84 -0.20 -33.49
C ILE A 88 33.50 -1.52 -33.88
N ILE A 89 32.71 -2.59 -33.93
CA ILE A 89 33.14 -3.90 -34.42
C ILE A 89 32.48 -4.15 -35.78
N LEU A 90 33.29 -4.50 -36.78
CA LEU A 90 32.85 -4.74 -38.16
C LEU A 90 33.08 -6.22 -38.52
N PRO A 91 32.25 -7.16 -38.02
CA PRO A 91 32.52 -8.59 -38.11
C PRO A 91 32.27 -9.19 -39.49
N GLU A 92 31.54 -8.47 -40.34
CA GLU A 92 31.12 -8.92 -41.67
C GLU A 92 31.62 -7.96 -42.76
N PRO A 93 31.98 -8.50 -43.95
CA PRO A 93 32.34 -7.68 -45.10
C PRO A 93 31.24 -6.65 -45.44
N ASP A 94 31.64 -5.46 -45.88
CA ASP A 94 30.66 -4.45 -46.28
C ASP A 94 29.82 -4.91 -47.49
N ARG A 95 28.54 -5.19 -47.23
CA ARG A 95 27.53 -5.56 -48.24
C ARG A 95 27.34 -4.54 -49.36
N THR A 96 27.78 -3.30 -49.16
CA THR A 96 27.66 -2.20 -50.14
C THR A 96 28.90 -2.06 -51.03
N SER A 97 29.94 -2.88 -50.83
CA SER A 97 31.10 -2.93 -51.74
C SER A 97 30.67 -3.50 -53.09
N LEU A 98 31.07 -2.87 -54.20
CA LEU A 98 30.66 -3.33 -55.53
C LEU A 98 31.08 -4.78 -55.80
N LYS A 99 32.26 -5.19 -55.31
CA LYS A 99 32.72 -6.58 -55.41
C LYS A 99 31.82 -7.57 -54.65
N ASN A 100 31.31 -7.19 -53.49
CA ASN A 100 30.42 -8.04 -52.69
C ASN A 100 29.02 -8.10 -53.31
N ILE A 101 28.53 -6.98 -53.87
CA ILE A 101 27.27 -6.95 -54.63
C ILE A 101 27.37 -7.84 -55.87
N GLN A 102 28.47 -7.76 -56.63
CA GLN A 102 28.74 -8.65 -57.77
C GLN A 102 28.73 -10.11 -57.36
N ALA A 103 29.45 -10.46 -56.30
CA ALA A 103 29.51 -11.83 -55.80
C ALA A 103 28.13 -12.33 -55.31
N GLN A 104 27.37 -11.48 -54.62
CA GLN A 104 26.05 -11.82 -54.13
C GLN A 104 25.06 -12.06 -55.27
N PHE A 105 24.97 -11.15 -56.24
CA PHE A 105 24.06 -11.31 -57.39
C PHE A 105 24.45 -12.50 -58.27
N LYS A 106 25.75 -12.79 -58.38
CA LYS A 106 26.23 -13.99 -59.04
C LYS A 106 25.82 -15.26 -58.28
N ASN A 107 25.88 -15.27 -56.96
CA ASN A 107 25.50 -16.44 -56.16
C ASN A 107 23.99 -16.65 -56.08
N ASP A 108 23.23 -15.57 -55.86
CA ASP A 108 21.79 -15.64 -55.59
C ASP A 108 20.95 -15.74 -56.87
N PHE A 109 21.42 -15.15 -57.98
CA PHE A 109 20.65 -15.02 -59.22
C PHE A 109 21.42 -15.45 -60.48
N ASP A 110 22.66 -15.91 -60.35
CA ASP A 110 23.57 -16.21 -61.47
C ASP A 110 23.87 -15.01 -62.40
N LEU A 111 23.64 -13.79 -61.92
CA LEU A 111 23.79 -12.55 -62.69
C LEU A 111 25.20 -11.95 -62.55
N ASN A 112 25.85 -11.70 -63.68
CA ASN A 112 27.11 -10.95 -63.73
C ASN A 112 26.80 -9.45 -63.88
N LEU A 113 27.02 -8.68 -62.81
CA LEU A 113 26.84 -7.22 -62.82
C LEU A 113 28.14 -6.50 -63.24
N GLU A 114 28.02 -5.51 -64.12
CA GLU A 114 29.12 -4.59 -64.49
C GLU A 114 28.82 -3.16 -64.04
N PHE A 115 29.78 -2.54 -63.36
CA PHE A 115 29.69 -1.14 -62.92
C PHE A 115 30.65 -0.29 -63.75
N THR A 116 30.14 0.72 -64.46
CA THR A 116 30.95 1.67 -65.24
C THR A 116 31.04 3.02 -64.53
N GLY A 117 32.22 3.65 -64.56
CA GLY A 117 32.44 4.98 -63.97
C GLY A 117 32.53 5.05 -62.44
N ALA A 118 32.46 3.91 -61.73
CA ALA A 118 32.61 3.89 -60.27
C ALA A 118 34.08 4.09 -59.85
N PRO A 119 34.37 4.92 -58.82
CA PRO A 119 35.70 5.02 -58.25
C PRO A 119 36.22 3.66 -57.78
N LEU A 120 37.52 3.35 -58.03
CA LEU A 120 38.14 2.11 -57.56
C LEU A 120 37.96 1.88 -56.04
N ALA A 121 37.93 2.96 -55.26
CA ALA A 121 37.72 2.91 -53.82
C ALA A 121 36.37 2.32 -53.38
N LEU A 122 35.33 2.35 -54.24
CA LEU A 122 34.03 1.74 -53.96
C LEU A 122 33.97 0.25 -54.35
N SER A 123 35.00 -0.25 -55.05
CA SER A 123 35.10 -1.67 -55.42
C SER A 123 35.24 -2.54 -54.17
N ASP A 124 36.04 -2.09 -53.20
CA ASP A 124 36.33 -2.76 -51.94
C ASP A 124 36.32 -1.74 -50.79
N ASN A 125 35.16 -1.56 -50.15
CA ASN A 125 34.99 -0.57 -49.09
C ASN A 125 35.75 -0.97 -47.81
N ASP A 126 35.84 -2.27 -47.49
CA ASP A 126 36.63 -2.79 -46.36
C ASP A 126 38.11 -2.48 -46.55
N GLY A 127 38.63 -2.68 -47.77
CA GLY A 127 39.99 -2.31 -48.14
C GLY A 127 40.26 -0.82 -48.10
N TYR A 128 39.30 -0.01 -48.54
CA TYR A 128 39.41 1.45 -48.47
C TYR A 128 39.43 1.96 -47.01
N LEU A 129 38.58 1.39 -46.14
CA LEU A 129 38.64 1.69 -44.70
C LEU A 129 39.96 1.23 -44.09
N ALA A 130 40.40 0.00 -44.36
CA ALA A 130 41.67 -0.54 -43.88
C ALA A 130 42.88 0.34 -44.27
N TYR A 131 42.88 0.91 -45.49
CA TYR A 131 43.90 1.87 -45.91
C TYR A 131 43.91 3.12 -45.02
N ASN A 132 42.75 3.72 -44.75
CA ASN A 132 42.65 4.91 -43.91
C ASN A 132 42.98 4.62 -42.44
N LEU A 133 42.58 3.46 -41.92
CA LEU A 133 42.93 3.01 -40.57
C LEU A 133 44.44 2.90 -40.40
N LYS A 134 45.15 2.30 -41.37
CA LYS A 134 46.61 2.16 -41.34
C LYS A 134 47.36 3.49 -41.33
N GLN A 135 46.79 4.53 -41.94
CA GLN A 135 47.36 5.88 -41.95
C GLN A 135 47.01 6.69 -40.69
N SER A 136 46.02 6.24 -39.92
CA SER A 136 45.46 6.97 -38.79
C SER A 136 45.98 6.41 -37.47
N ASN A 137 46.20 7.26 -36.46
CA ASN A 137 46.66 6.83 -35.13
C ASN A 137 45.52 6.19 -34.30
N ILE A 138 44.90 5.15 -34.85
CA ILE A 138 43.65 4.56 -34.36
C ILE A 138 43.88 3.24 -33.62
N VAL A 139 43.00 2.97 -32.65
CA VAL A 139 42.91 1.71 -31.91
C VAL A 139 41.54 1.12 -32.18
N GLY A 140 41.49 -0.13 -32.66
CA GLY A 140 40.23 -0.83 -32.93
C GLY A 140 39.68 -1.58 -31.72
N ALA A 141 38.42 -2.01 -31.83
CA ALA A 141 37.70 -2.76 -30.83
C ALA A 141 37.52 -4.25 -31.20
N GLY A 142 37.45 -5.10 -30.18
CA GLY A 142 36.94 -6.46 -30.23
C GLY A 142 36.11 -6.78 -28.99
N TYR A 143 35.22 -7.76 -29.10
CA TYR A 143 34.41 -8.25 -27.99
C TYR A 143 34.77 -9.70 -27.70
N PHE A 144 35.23 -9.99 -26.50
CA PHE A 144 35.73 -11.31 -26.11
C PHE A 144 34.63 -12.15 -25.47
N TYR A 145 34.52 -13.41 -25.88
CA TYR A 145 33.61 -14.38 -25.30
C TYR A 145 34.32 -15.22 -24.23
N PHE A 146 33.58 -15.61 -23.20
CA PHE A 146 34.10 -16.44 -22.10
C PHE A 146 33.53 -17.86 -22.09
N ASP A 147 32.49 -18.09 -22.89
CA ASP A 147 31.68 -19.30 -22.96
C ASP A 147 31.54 -19.85 -24.40
N HIS A 148 32.10 -19.15 -25.40
CA HIS A 148 32.02 -19.52 -26.80
C HIS A 148 33.40 -19.53 -27.46
N PHE A 149 33.68 -20.55 -28.27
CA PHE A 149 34.88 -20.64 -29.10
C PHE A 149 34.56 -20.31 -30.56
N ASN A 150 35.41 -19.55 -31.25
CA ASN A 150 35.26 -19.32 -32.68
C ASN A 150 35.58 -20.60 -33.46
N LYS A 151 34.67 -21.03 -34.35
CA LYS A 151 34.87 -22.21 -35.23
C LYS A 151 35.75 -21.93 -36.47
N LYS A 152 35.98 -20.65 -36.82
CA LYS A 152 36.77 -20.21 -37.99
C LYS A 152 38.16 -19.73 -37.57
N ILE A 153 39.11 -19.75 -38.51
CA ILE A 153 40.45 -19.15 -38.32
C ILE A 153 40.28 -17.67 -37.97
N ILE A 154 40.84 -17.29 -36.83
CA ILE A 154 40.73 -15.95 -36.27
C ILE A 154 41.91 -15.10 -36.80
N PRO A 155 41.71 -13.83 -37.24
CA PRO A 155 42.82 -12.94 -37.57
C PRO A 155 43.72 -12.71 -36.35
N LYS A 156 44.99 -12.34 -36.58
CA LYS A 156 45.93 -12.04 -35.50
C LYS A 156 45.60 -10.67 -34.92
N TYR A 157 45.08 -10.63 -33.70
CA TYR A 157 44.89 -9.39 -32.94
C TYR A 157 46.21 -8.94 -32.32
N ASN A 158 46.47 -7.63 -32.33
CA ASN A 158 47.68 -7.04 -31.75
C ASN A 158 47.35 -6.32 -30.42
N PRO A 159 47.53 -6.96 -29.26
CA PRO A 159 47.35 -6.28 -27.97
C PRO A 159 48.51 -5.31 -27.69
N PHE A 160 48.28 -4.34 -26.80
CA PHE A 160 49.38 -3.62 -26.17
C PHE A 160 50.21 -4.56 -25.31
N LYS A 161 51.54 -4.38 -25.32
CA LYS A 161 52.42 -5.21 -24.50
C LYS A 161 52.26 -4.88 -23.01
N ILE A 162 51.60 -5.76 -22.27
CA ILE A 162 51.49 -5.73 -20.81
C ILE A 162 52.35 -6.84 -20.21
N THR A 163 53.23 -6.49 -19.27
CA THR A 163 54.01 -7.48 -18.52
C THR A 163 53.57 -7.47 -17.06
N ASP A 164 53.12 -8.62 -16.55
CA ASP A 164 52.81 -8.75 -15.13
C ASP A 164 54.07 -9.05 -14.31
N ASN A 165 54.51 -8.07 -13.53
CA ASN A 165 55.59 -8.19 -12.56
C ASN A 165 55.06 -8.19 -11.11
N SER A 166 53.73 -8.16 -10.93
CA SER A 166 53.09 -8.16 -9.61
C SER A 166 53.02 -9.56 -9.00
N GLY A 167 52.77 -10.57 -9.85
CA GLY A 167 52.48 -11.95 -9.44
C GLY A 167 51.14 -12.09 -8.70
N LEU A 168 50.24 -11.11 -8.84
CA LEU A 168 48.95 -11.06 -8.15
C LEU A 168 47.74 -11.19 -9.08
N LEU A 169 47.94 -11.21 -10.41
CA LEU A 169 46.84 -11.21 -11.36
C LEU A 169 46.21 -12.59 -11.56
N HIS A 170 44.88 -12.60 -11.60
CA HIS A 170 44.02 -13.73 -11.92
C HIS A 170 42.98 -13.29 -12.96
N LEU A 171 43.45 -13.00 -14.18
CA LEU A 171 42.60 -12.44 -15.22
C LEU A 171 41.57 -13.46 -15.72
N HIS A 172 40.40 -12.94 -16.12
CA HIS A 172 39.42 -13.75 -16.85
C HIS A 172 39.99 -14.20 -18.19
N LYS A 173 39.82 -15.50 -18.48
CA LYS A 173 40.34 -16.13 -19.71
C LYS A 173 39.23 -16.23 -20.74
N ALA A 174 39.34 -15.45 -21.80
CA ALA A 174 38.42 -15.51 -22.92
C ALA A 174 38.69 -16.76 -23.78
N THR A 175 37.60 -17.35 -24.30
CA THR A 175 37.59 -18.55 -25.14
C THR A 175 37.34 -18.23 -26.61
N GLY A 176 36.81 -17.04 -26.91
CA GLY A 176 36.57 -16.55 -28.26
C GLY A 176 36.57 -15.03 -28.35
N VAL A 177 36.39 -14.51 -29.57
CA VAL A 177 36.34 -13.08 -29.87
C VAL A 177 35.47 -12.80 -31.10
N LEU A 178 34.57 -11.83 -30.98
CA LEU A 178 33.92 -11.14 -32.09
C LEU A 178 34.74 -9.90 -32.42
N GLY A 179 35.41 -9.90 -33.56
CA GLY A 179 36.24 -8.79 -34.01
C GLY A 179 36.00 -8.46 -35.47
N ASN A 180 36.86 -7.61 -36.02
CA ASN A 180 36.71 -7.08 -37.36
C ASN A 180 36.99 -8.13 -38.44
N THR A 181 36.58 -7.85 -39.68
CA THR A 181 37.04 -8.63 -40.84
C THR A 181 38.56 -8.67 -40.89
N ALA A 182 39.15 -9.77 -41.37
CA ALA A 182 40.60 -9.95 -41.36
C ALA A 182 41.35 -8.82 -42.09
N GLN A 183 40.75 -8.22 -43.12
CA GLN A 183 41.31 -7.10 -43.87
C GLN A 183 41.41 -5.82 -43.02
N ILE A 184 40.38 -5.52 -42.24
CA ILE A 184 40.34 -4.39 -41.32
C ILE A 184 41.28 -4.66 -40.14
N GLU A 185 41.18 -5.84 -39.52
CA GLU A 185 41.96 -6.18 -38.33
C GLU A 185 43.48 -6.13 -38.59
N ASN A 186 43.93 -6.69 -39.71
CA ASN A 186 45.35 -6.66 -40.09
C ASN A 186 45.90 -5.25 -40.39
N SER A 187 45.03 -4.25 -40.54
CA SER A 187 45.43 -2.86 -40.75
C SER A 187 45.62 -2.06 -39.45
N LEU A 188 45.10 -2.58 -38.34
CA LEU A 188 45.18 -1.96 -37.02
C LEU A 188 46.53 -2.26 -36.38
N GLU A 189 47.18 -1.21 -35.85
CA GLU A 189 48.41 -1.37 -35.07
C GLU A 189 48.13 -1.99 -33.71
N PHE A 190 47.00 -1.63 -33.10
CA PHE A 190 46.55 -2.15 -31.81
C PHE A 190 45.04 -2.37 -31.78
N THR A 191 44.63 -3.42 -31.08
CA THR A 191 43.22 -3.74 -30.84
C THR A 191 42.98 -3.92 -29.35
N GLY A 192 42.05 -3.15 -28.82
CA GLY A 192 41.56 -3.27 -27.45
C GLY A 192 40.20 -3.96 -27.40
N PHE A 193 39.76 -4.32 -26.20
CA PHE A 193 38.43 -4.92 -26.01
C PHE A 193 37.40 -3.93 -25.42
N ILE A 194 36.11 -4.18 -25.67
CA ILE A 194 35.00 -3.33 -25.19
C ILE A 194 34.07 -4.02 -24.18
N ASN A 195 34.40 -5.25 -23.76
CA ASN A 195 33.66 -5.98 -22.75
C ASN A 195 33.42 -5.15 -21.48
N SER A 196 32.15 -5.00 -21.13
CA SER A 196 31.69 -4.41 -19.88
C SER A 196 30.78 -5.39 -19.14
N LYS A 197 30.81 -5.35 -17.80
CA LYS A 197 29.98 -6.21 -16.95
C LYS A 197 29.26 -5.34 -15.92
N GLN A 198 27.93 -5.41 -15.90
CA GLN A 198 27.12 -4.77 -14.86
C GLN A 198 27.27 -5.55 -13.54
N ASP A 199 27.15 -4.84 -12.42
CA ASP A 199 27.06 -5.47 -11.10
C ASP A 199 25.73 -6.25 -10.95
N GLU A 200 25.57 -6.97 -9.83
CA GLU A 200 24.41 -7.82 -9.55
C GLU A 200 23.07 -7.05 -9.56
N ASP A 201 23.10 -5.72 -9.39
CA ASP A 201 21.95 -4.82 -9.41
C ASP A 201 21.71 -4.15 -10.78
N GLY A 202 22.45 -4.56 -11.82
CA GLY A 202 22.33 -4.03 -13.18
C GLY A 202 23.05 -2.70 -13.42
N ILE A 203 23.65 -2.08 -12.39
CA ILE A 203 24.39 -0.82 -12.52
C ILE A 203 25.86 -1.12 -12.84
N ILE A 204 26.46 -0.37 -13.76
CA ILE A 204 27.89 -0.49 -14.06
C ILE A 204 28.71 0.43 -13.16
N ARG A 205 29.55 -0.15 -12.29
CA ARG A 205 30.51 0.60 -11.45
C ARG A 205 31.96 0.28 -11.76
N LYS A 206 32.21 -0.88 -12.37
CA LYS A 206 33.53 -1.37 -12.73
C LYS A 206 33.53 -2.03 -14.10
N THR A 207 34.69 -1.99 -14.74
CA THR A 207 34.90 -2.58 -16.07
C THR A 207 36.25 -3.30 -16.07
N PRO A 208 36.39 -4.46 -16.75
CA PRO A 208 37.70 -5.09 -16.89
C PRO A 208 38.62 -4.19 -17.73
N LEU A 209 39.85 -3.94 -17.25
CA LEU A 209 40.91 -3.31 -18.04
C LEU A 209 41.84 -4.31 -18.72
N LEU A 210 41.94 -5.52 -18.16
CA LEU A 210 42.81 -6.58 -18.65
C LEU A 210 42.01 -7.88 -18.77
N ILE A 211 42.17 -8.58 -19.90
CA ILE A 211 41.62 -9.91 -20.16
C ILE A 211 42.73 -10.78 -20.72
N GLU A 212 42.76 -12.06 -20.37
CA GLU A 212 43.67 -13.03 -20.99
C GLU A 212 42.97 -13.71 -22.17
N PHE A 213 43.61 -13.72 -23.35
CA PHE A 213 43.14 -14.46 -24.52
C PHE A 213 44.32 -15.09 -25.26
N GLN A 214 44.24 -16.39 -25.52
CA GLN A 214 45.30 -17.17 -26.19
C GLN A 214 46.71 -17.02 -25.57
N GLY A 215 46.78 -16.77 -24.26
CA GLY A 215 48.04 -16.59 -23.52
C GLY A 215 48.59 -15.15 -23.52
N ASP A 216 47.98 -14.24 -24.27
CA ASP A 216 48.32 -12.81 -24.27
C ASP A 216 47.36 -12.01 -23.38
N ILE A 217 47.85 -10.91 -22.80
CA ILE A 217 47.05 -9.96 -22.01
C ILE A 217 46.56 -8.84 -22.92
N PHE A 218 45.24 -8.79 -23.14
CA PHE A 218 44.58 -7.74 -23.88
C PHE A 218 44.19 -6.59 -22.97
N THR A 219 44.23 -5.37 -23.49
CA THR A 219 43.84 -4.14 -22.80
C THR A 219 42.47 -3.67 -23.26
N HIS A 220 41.67 -3.12 -22.36
CA HIS A 220 40.40 -2.48 -22.72
C HIS A 220 40.66 -1.32 -23.71
N LEU A 221 39.72 -1.02 -24.60
CA LEU A 221 39.84 0.01 -25.63
C LEU A 221 40.27 1.35 -25.02
N SER A 222 39.65 1.75 -23.90
CA SER A 222 39.99 2.98 -23.16
C SER A 222 41.48 3.05 -22.78
N LEU A 223 42.04 1.96 -22.24
CA LEU A 223 43.44 1.92 -21.83
C LEU A 223 44.36 1.93 -23.05
N SER A 224 44.00 1.18 -24.09
CA SER A 224 44.73 1.11 -25.35
C SER A 224 44.83 2.48 -26.02
N THR A 225 43.71 3.20 -26.14
CA THR A 225 43.64 4.57 -26.67
C THR A 225 44.43 5.54 -25.80
N PHE A 226 44.37 5.42 -24.47
CA PHE A 226 45.16 6.23 -23.55
C PHE A 226 46.67 6.01 -23.73
N LEU A 227 47.13 4.75 -23.83
CA LEU A 227 48.54 4.41 -24.03
C LEU A 227 49.04 4.97 -25.37
N LYS A 228 48.26 4.79 -26.44
CA LYS A 228 48.53 5.35 -27.77
C LYS A 228 48.66 6.87 -27.74
N ALA A 229 47.72 7.56 -27.10
CA ALA A 229 47.69 9.03 -26.99
C ALA A 229 48.90 9.61 -26.24
N ASN A 230 49.54 8.82 -25.37
CA ASN A 230 50.72 9.20 -24.60
C ASN A 230 52.02 8.62 -25.17
N GLY A 231 51.98 7.96 -26.33
CA GLY A 231 53.17 7.35 -26.95
C GLY A 231 53.76 6.17 -26.16
N ILE A 232 52.97 5.53 -25.28
CA ILE A 232 53.41 4.43 -24.44
C ILE A 232 53.25 3.12 -25.21
N ARG A 233 54.35 2.42 -25.49
CA ARG A 233 54.37 1.16 -26.25
C ARG A 233 54.25 -0.10 -25.40
N GLN A 234 54.61 0.00 -24.12
CA GLN A 234 54.53 -1.11 -23.16
C GLN A 234 54.19 -0.57 -21.78
N ALA A 235 53.40 -1.32 -21.02
CA ALA A 235 53.11 -1.03 -19.62
C ALA A 235 53.37 -2.27 -18.77
N GLN A 236 53.57 -2.05 -17.47
CA GLN A 236 53.85 -3.13 -16.53
C GLN A 236 52.84 -3.11 -15.41
N VAL A 237 52.43 -4.29 -14.95
CA VAL A 237 51.65 -4.42 -13.72
C VAL A 237 52.63 -4.63 -12.58
N LEU A 238 52.55 -3.76 -11.58
CA LEU A 238 53.36 -3.80 -10.36
C LEU A 238 52.42 -3.93 -9.17
N LYS A 239 52.96 -4.13 -7.97
CA LYS A 239 52.19 -4.14 -6.72
C LYS A 239 52.68 -3.09 -5.74
N ASP A 240 51.78 -2.62 -4.89
CA ASP A 240 52.09 -1.81 -3.72
C ASP A 240 51.32 -2.33 -2.49
N GLN A 241 51.24 -1.51 -1.44
CA GLN A 241 50.51 -1.83 -0.21
C GLN A 241 49.00 -1.98 -0.39
N TYR A 242 48.42 -1.46 -1.48
CA TYR A 242 46.98 -1.54 -1.76
C TYR A 242 46.68 -2.72 -2.69
N GLY A 243 47.51 -3.01 -3.69
CA GLY A 243 47.26 -4.13 -4.60
C GLY A 243 48.02 -4.00 -5.92
N PRO A 244 47.58 -4.72 -6.97
CA PRO A 244 48.14 -4.55 -8.30
C PRO A 244 47.75 -3.20 -8.91
N TYR A 245 48.66 -2.62 -9.68
CA TYR A 245 48.40 -1.41 -10.45
C TYR A 245 49.18 -1.44 -11.77
N ILE A 246 48.61 -0.83 -12.80
CA ILE A 246 49.27 -0.65 -14.09
C ILE A 246 50.12 0.62 -14.02
N LYS A 247 51.43 0.48 -14.25
CA LYS A 247 52.36 1.60 -14.43
C LYS A 247 52.42 1.96 -15.90
N ALA A 248 51.77 3.05 -16.28
CA ALA A 248 51.70 3.58 -17.64
C ALA A 248 52.36 4.96 -17.69
N GLY A 249 53.67 5.00 -17.99
CA GLY A 249 54.47 6.22 -17.92
C GLY A 249 54.49 6.79 -16.50
N LYS A 250 53.99 8.03 -16.33
CA LYS A 250 53.83 8.68 -15.02
C LYS A 250 52.53 8.31 -14.28
N HIS A 251 51.61 7.64 -14.95
CA HIS A 251 50.30 7.31 -14.40
C HIS A 251 50.34 5.97 -13.68
N LYS A 252 49.66 5.94 -12.54
CA LYS A 252 49.50 4.76 -11.70
C LYS A 252 48.02 4.42 -11.66
N ILE A 253 47.65 3.33 -12.32
CA ILE A 253 46.25 2.95 -12.50
C ILE A 253 45.96 1.73 -11.60
N PRO A 254 45.31 1.90 -10.44
CA PRO A 254 44.97 0.78 -9.57
C PRO A 254 43.97 -0.14 -10.29
N ILE A 255 44.19 -1.45 -10.13
CA ILE A 255 43.30 -2.49 -10.65
C ILE A 255 43.06 -3.54 -9.58
N THR A 256 41.98 -4.30 -9.71
CA THR A 256 41.77 -5.48 -8.88
C THR A 256 42.68 -6.63 -9.33
N LYS A 257 42.77 -7.70 -8.53
CA LYS A 257 43.50 -8.93 -8.91
C LYS A 257 42.94 -9.54 -10.20
N ASP A 258 41.65 -9.37 -10.45
CA ASP A 258 40.97 -9.86 -11.65
C ASP A 258 41.08 -8.89 -12.84
N GLY A 259 41.81 -7.78 -12.68
CA GLY A 259 42.08 -6.82 -13.76
C GLY A 259 41.02 -5.74 -13.95
N TYR A 260 40.12 -5.50 -12.99
CA TYR A 260 39.06 -4.49 -13.10
C TYR A 260 39.53 -3.10 -12.64
N ILE A 261 39.01 -2.06 -13.29
CA ILE A 261 39.04 -0.68 -12.80
C ILE A 261 37.70 -0.34 -12.15
N GLN A 262 37.75 0.30 -10.99
CA GLN A 262 36.57 0.91 -10.36
C GLN A 262 36.41 2.34 -10.89
N MET A 263 35.28 2.59 -11.55
CA MET A 263 35.01 3.86 -12.23
C MET A 263 34.40 4.86 -11.26
N ARG A 264 34.77 6.13 -11.44
CA ARG A 264 34.18 7.27 -10.75
C ARG A 264 33.49 8.16 -11.79
N PHE A 265 32.16 8.05 -11.85
CA PHE A 265 31.30 8.87 -12.70
C PHE A 265 31.18 10.30 -12.16
N LYS A 266 31.01 11.27 -13.07
CA LYS A 266 31.03 12.72 -12.76
C LYS A 266 29.81 13.49 -13.24
N GLY A 267 28.69 12.79 -13.34
CA GLY A 267 27.44 13.36 -13.80
C GLY A 267 26.67 12.45 -14.75
N PRO A 268 25.52 12.94 -15.23
CA PRO A 268 24.68 12.25 -16.19
C PRO A 268 25.37 12.08 -17.55
N ALA A 269 24.74 11.31 -18.43
CA ALA A 269 25.14 11.16 -19.83
C ALA A 269 25.27 12.51 -20.53
N LYS A 270 26.11 12.55 -21.57
CA LYS A 270 26.47 13.77 -22.33
C LYS A 270 27.22 14.81 -21.50
N SER A 271 28.00 14.34 -20.53
CA SER A 271 28.90 15.15 -19.70
C SER A 271 30.14 15.59 -20.49
N TYR A 272 30.65 14.73 -21.37
CA TYR A 272 31.77 15.06 -22.25
C TYR A 272 31.33 15.84 -23.50
N LYS A 273 32.28 16.36 -24.28
CA LYS A 273 31.96 17.03 -25.56
C LYS A 273 31.57 15.98 -26.61
N PHE A 274 30.36 16.08 -27.14
CA PHE A 274 29.86 15.29 -28.27
C PHE A 274 29.85 16.13 -29.56
N ILE A 275 30.16 15.48 -30.69
CA ILE A 275 30.00 16.00 -32.05
C ILE A 275 29.31 14.91 -32.86
N SER A 276 28.18 15.21 -33.48
CA SER A 276 27.47 14.22 -34.31
C SER A 276 28.32 13.81 -35.52
N ALA A 277 28.31 12.54 -35.88
CA ALA A 277 29.06 12.01 -37.01
C ALA A 277 28.67 12.67 -38.34
N VAL A 278 27.40 13.08 -38.49
CA VAL A 278 26.93 13.86 -39.65
C VAL A 278 27.56 15.24 -39.72
N ASP A 279 27.84 15.89 -38.58
CA ASP A 279 28.52 17.18 -38.56
C ASP A 279 29.98 17.05 -39.00
N ILE A 280 30.65 15.95 -38.67
CA ILE A 280 32.00 15.66 -39.19
C ILE A 280 31.98 15.51 -40.71
N LEU A 281 31.00 14.77 -41.26
CA LEU A 281 30.87 14.58 -42.71
C LEU A 281 30.55 15.89 -43.46
N ASN A 282 29.79 16.78 -42.82
CA ASN A 282 29.43 18.08 -43.38
C ASN A 282 30.47 19.18 -43.11
N ASN A 283 31.58 18.85 -42.43
CA ASN A 283 32.59 19.82 -41.96
C ASN A 283 32.02 20.93 -41.06
N ASN A 284 31.00 20.61 -40.26
CA ASN A 284 30.31 21.53 -39.35
C ASN A 284 30.77 21.35 -37.88
N PHE A 285 32.05 21.60 -37.60
CA PHE A 285 32.59 21.50 -36.25
C PHE A 285 33.81 22.40 -36.07
N LEU A 286 34.20 22.65 -34.82
CA LEU A 286 35.40 23.45 -34.51
C LEU A 286 36.65 22.58 -34.52
N GLN A 287 37.70 22.97 -35.25
CA GLN A 287 38.97 22.23 -35.27
C GLN A 287 39.59 22.08 -33.86
N ALA A 288 39.41 23.08 -33.00
CA ALA A 288 39.85 23.06 -31.61
C ALA A 288 39.17 21.94 -30.79
N ASP A 289 38.03 21.41 -31.25
CA ASP A 289 37.38 20.28 -30.61
C ASP A 289 38.02 18.93 -30.95
N ILE A 290 38.92 18.86 -31.92
CA ILE A 290 39.60 17.63 -32.35
C ILE A 290 41.11 17.69 -32.12
N GLN A 291 41.71 18.84 -32.45
CA GLN A 291 43.15 19.02 -32.42
C GLN A 291 43.73 18.74 -31.02
N ASN A 292 44.77 17.91 -30.95
CA ASN A 292 45.45 17.52 -29.71
C ASN A 292 44.57 16.87 -28.63
N LYS A 293 43.35 16.41 -28.98
CA LYS A 293 42.45 15.68 -28.09
C LYS A 293 42.44 14.18 -28.37
N ILE A 294 41.94 13.40 -27.42
CA ILE A 294 41.60 11.98 -27.65
C ILE A 294 40.19 11.94 -28.21
N ILE A 295 40.04 11.26 -29.34
CA ILE A 295 38.77 11.10 -30.01
C ILE A 295 38.25 9.69 -29.81
N LEU A 296 36.99 9.58 -29.45
CA LEU A 296 36.27 8.31 -29.37
C LEU A 296 35.17 8.34 -30.42
N ILE A 297 35.09 7.31 -31.26
CA ILE A 297 34.04 7.20 -32.29
C ILE A 297 33.19 6.00 -31.92
N GLY A 298 31.91 6.22 -31.66
CA GLY A 298 30.97 5.18 -31.21
C GLY A 298 29.52 5.67 -31.32
N SER A 299 28.58 4.96 -30.69
CA SER A 299 27.15 5.23 -30.81
C SER A 299 26.50 5.62 -29.49
N SER A 300 25.66 6.65 -29.52
CA SER A 300 24.65 6.92 -28.48
C SER A 300 23.22 6.59 -28.94
N ALA A 301 23.02 6.12 -30.17
CA ALA A 301 21.68 5.81 -30.69
C ALA A 301 21.05 4.61 -29.98
N VAL A 302 19.78 4.74 -29.61
CA VAL A 302 19.07 3.71 -28.83
C VAL A 302 18.91 2.42 -29.63
N GLY A 303 18.68 2.54 -30.94
CA GLY A 303 18.52 1.40 -31.84
C GLY A 303 19.77 0.54 -32.03
N LEU A 304 20.95 1.00 -31.59
CA LEU A 304 22.21 0.26 -31.67
C LEU A 304 22.55 -0.48 -30.36
N ASN A 305 21.72 -0.32 -29.33
CA ASN A 305 21.71 -1.08 -28.08
C ASN A 305 23.05 -1.13 -27.31
N ASP A 306 23.86 -0.08 -27.42
CA ASP A 306 25.08 0.13 -26.63
C ASP A 306 24.82 1.14 -25.49
N ILE A 307 23.96 0.73 -24.56
CA ILE A 307 23.46 1.57 -23.46
C ILE A 307 23.58 0.82 -22.14
N TYR A 308 24.07 1.52 -21.11
CA TYR A 308 24.27 0.99 -19.77
C TYR A 308 23.49 1.78 -18.71
N HIS A 309 23.14 1.09 -17.63
CA HIS A 309 22.62 1.73 -16.43
C HIS A 309 23.78 2.18 -15.55
N THR A 310 23.81 3.46 -15.20
CA THR A 310 24.78 4.06 -14.28
C THR A 310 24.05 4.63 -13.06
N ILE A 311 24.82 5.11 -12.08
CA ILE A 311 24.26 5.75 -10.88
C ILE A 311 23.51 7.06 -11.17
N TYR A 312 23.72 7.66 -12.34
CA TYR A 312 23.12 8.93 -12.76
C TYR A 312 21.96 8.72 -13.74
N ASP A 313 22.15 7.89 -14.75
CA ASP A 313 21.14 7.63 -15.79
C ASP A 313 20.98 6.14 -16.07
N SER A 314 19.73 5.75 -16.32
CA SER A 314 19.38 4.41 -16.84
C SER A 314 19.76 4.22 -18.31
N LYS A 315 20.11 5.30 -19.02
CA LYS A 315 20.52 5.28 -20.42
C LYS A 315 21.84 6.04 -20.64
N PHE A 316 22.95 5.41 -20.28
CA PHE A 316 24.29 5.96 -20.45
C PHE A 316 24.99 5.33 -21.68
N PRO A 317 25.45 6.10 -22.68
CA PRO A 317 26.10 5.55 -23.87
C PRO A 317 27.39 4.77 -23.57
N GLY A 318 27.58 3.61 -24.20
CA GLY A 318 28.79 2.79 -24.05
C GLY A 318 30.07 3.54 -24.41
N VAL A 319 30.04 4.28 -25.51
CA VAL A 319 31.15 5.15 -25.94
C VAL A 319 31.57 6.18 -24.88
N GLU A 320 30.66 6.63 -24.02
CA GLU A 320 30.95 7.59 -22.96
C GLU A 320 31.64 6.93 -21.75
N ILE A 321 31.45 5.62 -21.53
CA ILE A 321 32.20 4.86 -20.51
C ILE A 321 33.71 4.90 -20.82
N HIS A 322 34.08 4.85 -22.10
CA HIS A 322 35.48 5.01 -22.50
C HIS A 322 36.05 6.37 -22.08
N ALA A 323 35.26 7.44 -22.21
CA ALA A 323 35.65 8.78 -21.77
C ALA A 323 35.81 8.86 -20.24
N VAL A 324 34.90 8.23 -19.48
CA VAL A 324 34.98 8.15 -18.01
C VAL A 324 36.29 7.49 -17.57
N ILE A 325 36.63 6.33 -18.15
CA ILE A 325 37.85 5.59 -17.81
C ILE A 325 39.11 6.42 -18.12
N ILE A 326 39.18 7.03 -19.31
CA ILE A 326 40.33 7.84 -19.72
C ILE A 326 40.49 9.08 -18.82
N ASP A 327 39.39 9.76 -18.48
CA ASP A 327 39.42 10.91 -17.56
C ASP A 327 39.90 10.50 -16.16
N ASN A 328 39.38 9.38 -15.65
CA ASN A 328 39.76 8.82 -14.35
C ASN A 328 41.28 8.54 -14.29
N ILE A 329 41.85 7.98 -15.36
CA ILE A 329 43.29 7.71 -15.49
C ILE A 329 44.09 9.03 -15.53
N TYR A 330 43.66 10.02 -16.31
CA TYR A 330 44.39 11.30 -16.41
C TYR A 330 44.41 12.08 -15.09
N LYS A 331 43.30 12.03 -14.34
CA LYS A 331 43.14 12.76 -13.09
C LYS A 331 43.60 11.96 -11.86
N ASN A 332 44.03 10.71 -12.02
CA ASN A 332 44.33 9.78 -10.92
C ASN A 332 43.16 9.68 -9.91
N GLN A 333 41.93 9.57 -10.43
CA GLN A 333 40.69 9.60 -9.64
C GLN A 333 39.98 8.24 -9.57
N THR A 334 40.66 7.18 -9.99
CA THR A 334 40.21 5.79 -9.89
C THR A 334 40.08 5.34 -8.45
N ILE A 335 38.98 4.67 -8.13
CA ILE A 335 38.75 4.14 -6.79
C ILE A 335 39.62 2.90 -6.58
N ILE A 336 40.24 2.81 -5.42
CA ILE A 336 41.15 1.75 -5.03
C ILE A 336 40.38 0.72 -4.21
N GLU A 337 40.55 -0.56 -4.54
CA GLU A 337 40.05 -1.68 -3.77
C GLU A 337 41.23 -2.45 -3.15
N PRO A 338 41.62 -2.13 -1.90
CA PRO A 338 42.81 -2.73 -1.30
C PRO A 338 42.65 -4.22 -1.03
N ILE A 339 43.72 -5.00 -1.22
CA ILE A 339 43.73 -6.44 -0.95
C ILE A 339 43.49 -6.80 0.53
N TRP A 340 43.71 -5.86 1.44
CA TRP A 340 43.46 -5.99 2.88
C TRP A 340 42.10 -5.44 3.32
N ARG A 341 41.26 -4.94 2.40
CA ARG A 341 39.96 -4.31 2.70
C ARG A 341 39.10 -5.20 3.60
N GLN A 342 38.95 -6.48 3.26
CA GLN A 342 38.14 -7.44 4.04
C GLN A 342 38.73 -7.66 5.44
N ASN A 343 40.06 -7.82 5.56
CA ASN A 343 40.74 -7.99 6.84
C ASN A 343 40.56 -6.76 7.76
N LEU A 344 40.56 -5.56 7.18
CA LEU A 344 40.30 -4.34 7.93
C LEU A 344 38.85 -4.29 8.42
N ILE A 345 37.86 -4.59 7.57
CA ILE A 345 36.44 -4.65 7.96
C ILE A 345 36.26 -5.67 9.10
N PHE A 346 36.85 -6.86 8.98
CA PHE A 346 36.86 -7.87 10.05
C PHE A 346 37.43 -7.30 11.36
N GLY A 347 38.58 -6.64 11.31
CA GLY A 347 39.20 -6.02 12.48
C GLY A 347 38.33 -4.92 13.12
N VAL A 348 37.69 -4.08 12.30
CA VAL A 348 36.77 -3.03 12.78
C VAL A 348 35.51 -3.64 13.40
N CYS A 349 34.99 -4.73 12.88
CA CYS A 349 33.88 -5.48 13.46
C CYS A 349 34.22 -6.01 14.87
N VAL A 350 35.41 -6.61 15.03
CA VAL A 350 35.90 -7.06 16.34
C VAL A 350 36.11 -5.89 17.30
N ALA A 351 36.73 -4.80 16.84
CA ALA A 351 36.92 -3.59 17.63
C ALA A 351 35.58 -2.97 18.07
N THR A 352 34.57 -2.96 17.20
CA THR A 352 33.20 -2.52 17.51
C THR A 352 32.60 -3.37 18.62
N GLY A 353 32.75 -4.70 18.56
CA GLY A 353 32.30 -5.60 19.62
C GLY A 353 32.95 -5.31 20.98
N ILE A 354 34.27 -5.09 20.99
CA ILE A 354 35.03 -4.73 22.21
C ILE A 354 34.57 -3.38 22.76
N PHE A 355 34.42 -2.38 21.89
CA PHE A 355 33.97 -1.04 22.28
C PHE A 355 32.54 -1.07 22.84
N MET A 356 31.64 -1.80 22.19
CA MET A 356 30.26 -1.98 22.64
C MET A 356 30.20 -2.72 23.98
N ALA A 357 31.05 -3.73 24.20
CA ALA A 357 31.19 -4.39 25.50
C ALA A 357 31.68 -3.40 26.58
N PHE A 358 32.71 -2.60 26.27
CA PHE A 358 33.22 -1.58 27.17
C PHE A 358 32.14 -0.55 27.55
N LEU A 359 31.39 -0.04 26.57
CA LEU A 359 30.26 0.86 26.82
C LEU A 359 29.21 0.21 27.70
N PHE A 360 28.87 -1.06 27.44
CA PHE A 360 27.89 -1.78 28.24
C PHE A 360 28.31 -1.94 29.71
N PHE A 361 29.56 -2.28 29.98
CA PHE A 361 30.05 -2.50 31.35
C PHE A 361 30.30 -1.19 32.12
N ASN A 362 30.67 -0.10 31.44
CA ASN A 362 31.04 1.16 32.11
C ASN A 362 29.94 2.22 32.11
N SER A 363 28.88 2.08 31.32
CA SER A 363 27.74 3.00 31.37
C SER A 363 26.69 2.55 32.38
N SER A 364 26.23 3.46 33.22
CA SER A 364 25.22 3.19 34.25
C SER A 364 23.77 3.32 33.76
N GLY A 365 23.54 3.93 32.58
CA GLY A 365 22.19 4.20 32.05
C GLY A 365 22.01 3.83 30.57
N PRO A 366 20.77 3.54 30.12
CA PRO A 366 20.46 3.21 28.73
C PRO A 366 20.72 4.38 27.76
N THR A 367 20.62 5.62 28.23
CA THR A 367 20.92 6.83 27.46
C THR A 367 22.37 6.90 27.01
N ALA A 368 23.31 6.63 27.92
CA ALA A 368 24.74 6.61 27.60
C ALA A 368 25.11 5.48 26.62
N LEU A 369 24.45 4.32 26.72
CA LEU A 369 24.61 3.22 25.76
C LEU A 369 24.11 3.64 24.37
N PHE A 370 22.94 4.28 24.30
CA PHE A 370 22.36 4.78 23.03
C PHE A 370 23.25 5.82 22.35
N PHE A 371 23.60 6.90 23.06
CA PHE A 371 24.44 7.95 22.47
C PHE A 371 25.86 7.47 22.16
N GLY A 372 26.42 6.56 22.96
CA GLY A 372 27.72 5.94 22.68
C GLY A 372 27.70 5.08 21.40
N THR A 373 26.64 4.30 21.22
CA THR A 373 26.41 3.50 20.00
C THR A 373 26.25 4.40 18.79
N LEU A 374 25.40 5.43 18.89
CA LEU A 374 25.16 6.38 17.80
C LEU A 374 26.44 7.11 17.39
N THR A 375 27.23 7.56 18.38
CA THR A 375 28.52 8.23 18.13
C THR A 375 29.48 7.31 17.40
N TRP A 376 29.56 6.02 17.78
CA TRP A 376 30.41 5.05 17.10
C TRP A 376 30.00 4.80 15.65
N ILE A 377 28.69 4.65 15.40
CA ILE A 377 28.16 4.53 14.04
C ILE A 377 28.54 5.76 13.23
N CYS A 378 28.33 6.97 13.77
CA CYS A 378 28.73 8.21 13.10
C CYS A 378 30.24 8.24 12.79
N ILE A 379 31.10 7.84 13.73
CA ILE A 379 32.55 7.77 13.51
C ILE A 379 32.90 6.79 12.37
N ALA A 380 32.27 5.62 12.34
CA ALA A 380 32.51 4.63 11.29
C ALA A 380 32.09 5.16 9.90
N PHE A 381 30.92 5.79 9.81
CA PHE A 381 30.42 6.41 8.59
C PHE A 381 31.29 7.59 8.13
N ILE A 382 31.67 8.48 9.05
CA ILE A 382 32.55 9.64 8.76
C ILE A 382 33.94 9.16 8.31
N SER A 383 34.49 8.13 8.96
CA SER A 383 35.79 7.58 8.57
C SER A 383 35.75 6.96 7.17
N SER A 384 34.64 6.28 6.84
CA SER A 384 34.40 5.70 5.52
C SER A 384 34.30 6.77 4.43
N ILE A 385 33.51 7.83 4.63
CA ILE A 385 33.38 8.91 3.63
C ILE A 385 34.68 9.70 3.48
N VAL A 386 35.42 9.95 4.58
CA VAL A 386 36.73 10.62 4.52
C VAL A 386 37.74 9.77 3.77
N SER A 387 37.79 8.46 4.03
CA SER A 387 38.63 7.51 3.28
C SER A 387 38.30 7.55 1.79
N TYR A 388 37.02 7.55 1.44
CA TYR A 388 36.58 7.62 0.05
C TYR A 388 36.99 8.95 -0.62
N MET A 389 36.76 10.08 0.03
CA MET A 389 37.04 11.40 -0.54
C MET A 389 38.52 11.74 -0.62
N LYS A 390 39.32 11.37 0.39
CA LYS A 390 40.74 11.75 0.50
C LYS A 390 41.69 10.69 -0.05
N LEU A 391 41.39 9.41 0.15
CA LEU A 391 42.26 8.30 -0.20
C LEU A 391 41.76 7.52 -1.42
N LEU A 392 40.54 7.81 -1.92
CA LEU A 392 39.88 7.04 -2.98
C LEU A 392 39.67 5.57 -2.61
N ILE A 393 39.57 5.26 -1.32
CA ILE A 393 39.37 3.89 -0.83
C ILE A 393 37.99 3.78 -0.20
N PHE A 394 37.16 2.88 -0.73
CA PHE A 394 35.85 2.57 -0.17
C PHE A 394 35.93 1.42 0.86
N ILE A 395 35.65 1.73 2.12
CA ILE A 395 35.53 0.74 3.21
C ILE A 395 34.08 0.78 3.68
N SER A 396 33.37 -0.34 3.61
CA SER A 396 31.95 -0.34 3.98
C SER A 396 31.75 -0.01 5.47
N PRO A 397 30.86 0.96 5.81
CA PRO A 397 30.47 1.21 7.19
C PRO A 397 29.35 0.27 7.67
N ILE A 398 28.82 -0.60 6.79
CA ILE A 398 27.59 -1.36 7.04
C ILE A 398 27.77 -2.45 8.06
N GLN A 399 28.77 -3.33 7.92
CA GLN A 399 28.95 -4.41 8.89
C GLN A 399 29.21 -3.87 10.31
N PRO A 400 30.08 -2.85 10.54
CA PRO A 400 30.22 -2.22 11.86
C PRO A 400 28.92 -1.60 12.37
N GLY A 401 28.12 -0.97 11.50
CA GLY A 401 26.82 -0.41 11.85
C GLY A 401 25.81 -1.47 12.31
N LEU A 402 25.68 -2.56 11.55
CA LEU A 402 24.78 -3.67 11.88
C LEU A 402 25.15 -4.34 13.21
N ILE A 403 26.45 -4.61 13.43
CA ILE A 403 26.93 -5.13 14.73
C ILE A 403 26.56 -4.18 15.86
N SER A 404 26.77 -2.88 15.67
CA SER A 404 26.47 -1.86 16.70
C SER A 404 24.99 -1.89 17.06
N ILE A 405 24.10 -1.97 16.07
CA ILE A 405 22.65 -2.05 16.28
C ILE A 405 22.27 -3.38 16.96
N SER A 406 22.77 -4.53 16.48
CA SER A 406 22.47 -5.83 17.06
C SER A 406 22.93 -5.94 18.52
N LEU A 407 24.13 -5.47 18.83
CA LEU A 407 24.66 -5.46 20.19
C LEU A 407 23.91 -4.45 21.08
N PHE A 408 23.55 -3.28 20.56
CA PHE A 408 22.72 -2.32 21.28
C PHE A 408 21.35 -2.91 21.66
N SER A 409 20.67 -3.56 20.71
CA SER A 409 19.38 -4.22 20.95
C SER A 409 19.52 -5.34 22.00
N PHE A 410 20.53 -6.20 21.85
CA PHE A 410 20.79 -7.26 22.82
C PHE A 410 21.09 -6.70 24.22
N PHE A 411 21.95 -5.71 24.33
CA PHE A 411 22.30 -5.10 25.62
C PHE A 411 21.13 -4.34 26.26
N SER A 412 20.28 -3.71 25.45
CA SER A 412 19.07 -3.03 25.92
C SER A 412 18.06 -4.04 26.47
N LEU A 413 17.83 -5.15 25.74
CA LEU A 413 16.99 -6.26 26.20
C LEU A 413 17.56 -6.92 27.46
N PHE A 414 18.87 -7.11 27.52
CA PHE A 414 19.53 -7.71 28.67
C PHE A 414 19.47 -6.81 29.90
N ARG A 415 19.68 -5.50 29.75
CA ARG A 415 19.44 -4.52 30.83
C ARG A 415 17.99 -4.48 31.24
N TYR A 416 17.07 -4.56 30.27
CA TYR A 416 15.64 -4.62 30.56
C TYR A 416 15.30 -5.88 31.36
N ALA A 417 15.82 -7.05 30.99
CA ALA A 417 15.63 -8.30 31.71
C ALA A 417 16.20 -8.23 33.14
N ILE A 418 17.43 -7.72 33.32
CA ILE A 418 18.01 -7.48 34.66
C ILE A 418 17.18 -6.47 35.45
N SER A 419 16.73 -5.38 34.83
CA SER A 419 15.90 -4.37 35.48
C SER A 419 14.54 -4.93 35.85
N ARG A 420 14.00 -5.88 35.09
CA ARG A 420 12.76 -6.61 35.37
C ARG A 420 12.95 -7.57 36.53
N GLU A 421 14.07 -8.29 36.60
CA GLU A 421 14.40 -9.18 37.71
C GLU A 421 14.69 -8.40 39.01
N ALA A 422 15.37 -7.25 38.90
CA ALA A 422 15.53 -6.28 39.99
C ALA A 422 14.19 -5.65 40.39
N SER A 423 13.29 -5.38 39.43
CA SER A 423 11.90 -4.99 39.67
C SER A 423 11.11 -6.11 40.33
N PHE A 424 11.42 -7.38 40.05
CA PHE A 424 10.81 -8.56 40.68
C PHE A 424 11.27 -8.72 42.14
N LEU A 425 12.55 -8.46 42.42
CA LEU A 425 13.10 -8.36 43.78
C LEU A 425 12.59 -7.12 44.54
N TRP A 426 12.37 -6.01 43.83
CA TRP A 426 11.73 -4.80 44.34
C TRP A 426 10.22 -5.00 44.59
N LEU A 427 9.54 -5.80 43.76
CA LEU A 427 8.17 -6.30 43.98
C LEU A 427 8.09 -7.18 45.24
N LYS A 428 9.12 -8.01 45.48
CA LYS A 428 9.28 -8.76 46.74
C LYS A 428 9.53 -7.84 47.95
N LYS A 429 10.10 -6.65 47.72
CA LYS A 429 10.27 -5.58 48.72
C LYS A 429 8.97 -4.76 48.90
N LEU A 430 8.13 -4.65 47.87
CA LEU A 430 6.76 -4.11 47.91
C LEU A 430 5.78 -5.02 48.65
N GLU A 431 5.98 -6.35 48.63
CA GLU A 431 5.24 -7.28 49.50
C GLU A 431 5.42 -6.97 51.00
N ALA A 432 6.53 -6.32 51.39
CA ALA A 432 6.75 -5.84 52.76
C ALA A 432 5.99 -4.53 53.08
N ASN A 433 5.52 -3.80 52.06
CA ASN A 433 4.68 -2.58 52.17
C ASN A 433 3.18 -2.88 51.95
N LYS A 434 2.75 -4.11 52.22
CA LYS A 434 1.42 -4.67 51.93
C LYS A 434 0.23 -3.82 52.38
N LYS A 435 0.41 -2.96 53.38
CA LYS A 435 -0.65 -2.20 54.04
C LYS A 435 -1.10 -0.95 53.26
N GLU A 436 -0.18 -0.22 52.60
CA GLU A 436 -0.53 0.92 51.73
C GLU A 436 -1.05 0.46 50.36
N LEU A 437 -0.57 -0.67 49.86
CA LEU A 437 -1.04 -1.26 48.59
C LEU A 437 -2.45 -1.85 48.72
N GLN A 438 -2.81 -2.39 49.90
CA GLN A 438 -4.17 -2.84 50.20
C GLN A 438 -5.20 -1.69 50.17
N GLU A 439 -4.83 -0.49 50.60
CA GLU A 439 -5.71 0.69 50.51
C GLU A 439 -5.86 1.23 49.08
N ALA A 440 -4.90 0.99 48.18
CA ALA A 440 -5.01 1.33 46.76
C ALA A 440 -5.82 0.32 45.94
N LEU A 441 -5.69 -0.98 46.25
CA LEU A 441 -6.39 -2.11 45.59
C LEU A 441 -7.88 -2.22 45.92
N ASN A 442 -8.33 -1.61 47.01
CA ASN A 442 -9.72 -1.63 47.46
C ASN A 442 -10.59 -0.49 46.87
N ASN A 443 -10.06 0.24 45.88
CA ASN A 443 -10.65 1.49 45.40
C ASN A 443 -11.41 1.33 44.08
N LEU A 444 -12.34 2.26 43.86
CA LEU A 444 -12.95 2.52 42.57
C LEU A 444 -11.88 3.10 41.63
N LEU A 445 -11.54 2.36 40.57
CA LEU A 445 -10.56 2.75 39.55
C LEU A 445 -11.23 2.99 38.21
N THR A 446 -10.86 4.06 37.51
CA THR A 446 -11.38 4.40 36.18
C THR A 446 -10.21 4.64 35.23
N THR A 447 -10.21 3.96 34.09
CA THR A 447 -9.20 4.13 33.04
C THR A 447 -9.88 4.34 31.70
N GLN A 448 -9.42 5.31 30.91
CA GLN A 448 -9.89 5.46 29.54
C GLN A 448 -9.22 4.39 28.65
N VAL A 449 -10.03 3.60 27.93
CA VAL A 449 -9.55 2.56 27.02
C VAL A 449 -9.21 3.16 25.66
N THR A 450 -10.17 3.92 25.11
CA THR A 450 -10.05 4.73 23.88
C THR A 450 -11.04 5.91 23.96
N TYR A 451 -11.16 6.74 22.92
CA TYR A 451 -12.10 7.86 22.87
C TYR A 451 -13.53 7.40 23.16
N GLY A 452 -14.20 8.07 24.10
CA GLY A 452 -15.57 7.73 24.51
C GLY A 452 -15.74 6.38 25.22
N VAL A 453 -14.65 5.67 25.58
CA VAL A 453 -14.73 4.33 26.22
C VAL A 453 -13.88 4.25 27.48
N TYR A 454 -14.47 3.77 28.58
CA TYR A 454 -13.82 3.68 29.88
C TYR A 454 -13.97 2.29 30.49
N TRP A 455 -12.99 1.92 31.29
CA TRP A 455 -12.97 0.73 32.12
C TRP A 455 -13.07 1.14 33.59
N ILE A 456 -14.10 0.66 34.30
CA ILE A 456 -14.24 0.85 35.74
C ILE A 456 -14.04 -0.47 36.46
N GLN A 457 -13.12 -0.50 37.43
CA GLN A 457 -12.82 -1.67 38.22
C GLN A 457 -13.08 -1.41 39.70
N ILE A 458 -13.83 -2.29 40.34
CA ILE A 458 -14.17 -2.25 41.77
C ILE A 458 -13.95 -3.66 42.35
N PRO A 459 -12.70 -4.02 42.72
CA PRO A 459 -12.34 -5.39 43.10
C PRO A 459 -13.14 -5.93 44.29
N GLU A 460 -13.39 -5.12 45.32
CA GLU A 460 -14.17 -5.52 46.50
C GLU A 460 -15.64 -5.84 46.18
N ALA A 461 -16.21 -5.12 45.21
CA ALA A 461 -17.57 -5.37 44.72
C ALA A 461 -17.63 -6.50 43.68
N LYS A 462 -16.47 -7.04 43.25
CA LYS A 462 -16.30 -7.97 42.13
C LYS A 462 -16.95 -7.46 40.84
N LEU A 463 -16.81 -6.16 40.57
CA LEU A 463 -17.47 -5.50 39.45
C LEU A 463 -16.43 -4.88 38.51
N ASN A 464 -16.51 -5.26 37.23
CA ASN A 464 -15.71 -4.75 36.13
C ASN A 464 -16.67 -4.23 35.06
N ILE A 465 -16.74 -2.91 34.89
CA ILE A 465 -17.71 -2.25 34.03
C ILE A 465 -17.01 -1.72 32.78
N LEU A 466 -17.43 -2.19 31.61
CA LEU A 466 -17.11 -1.58 30.33
C LEU A 466 -18.09 -0.43 30.07
N CYS A 467 -17.61 0.80 29.96
CA CYS A 467 -18.43 1.99 29.71
C CYS A 467 -18.22 2.46 28.28
N GLY A 468 -19.24 2.34 27.44
CA GLY A 468 -19.14 2.51 25.98
C GLY A 468 -18.73 1.22 25.29
N CYS A 469 -19.38 0.89 24.17
CA CYS A 469 -19.24 -0.42 23.53
C CYS A 469 -19.21 -0.32 21.99
N PRO A 470 -18.24 0.41 21.39
CA PRO A 470 -18.10 0.43 19.94
C PRO A 470 -17.56 -0.91 19.42
N GLY A 471 -17.56 -1.07 18.09
CA GLY A 471 -16.98 -2.25 17.44
C GLY A 471 -15.51 -2.46 17.81
N GLU A 472 -15.06 -3.72 17.79
CA GLU A 472 -13.69 -4.16 18.14
C GLU A 472 -13.24 -3.89 19.60
N ILE A 473 -14.16 -3.51 20.50
CA ILE A 473 -13.78 -3.19 21.88
C ILE A 473 -13.16 -4.37 22.63
N VAL A 474 -13.56 -5.61 22.31
CA VAL A 474 -12.97 -6.83 22.88
C VAL A 474 -11.46 -6.87 22.60
N LYS A 475 -11.04 -6.61 21.36
CA LYS A 475 -9.63 -6.61 20.96
C LYS A 475 -8.84 -5.52 21.68
N HIS A 476 -9.42 -4.32 21.84
CA HIS A 476 -8.81 -3.26 22.66
C HIS A 476 -8.62 -3.68 24.12
N LEU A 477 -9.60 -4.35 24.72
CA LEU A 477 -9.51 -4.86 26.09
C LEU A 477 -8.44 -5.95 26.22
N MET A 478 -8.27 -6.82 25.22
CA MET A 478 -7.20 -7.83 25.18
C MET A 478 -5.81 -7.16 25.07
N ILE A 479 -5.64 -6.18 24.17
CA ILE A 479 -4.38 -5.43 24.00
C ILE A 479 -3.99 -4.69 25.28
N LYS A 480 -4.97 -4.14 26.02
CA LYS A 480 -4.76 -3.46 27.30
C LYS A 480 -4.59 -4.42 28.48
N GLY A 481 -4.80 -5.72 28.28
CA GLY A 481 -4.66 -6.76 29.30
C GLY A 481 -5.85 -6.85 30.28
N TYR A 482 -7.00 -6.25 29.96
CA TYR A 482 -8.23 -6.38 30.75
C TYR A 482 -8.98 -7.69 30.48
N ILE A 483 -8.77 -8.26 29.28
CA ILE A 483 -9.15 -9.63 28.94
C ILE A 483 -7.85 -10.43 28.85
N ALA A 484 -7.69 -11.40 29.73
CA ALA A 484 -6.52 -12.27 29.81
C ALA A 484 -6.93 -13.70 30.15
N LYS A 485 -6.21 -14.67 29.58
CA LYS A 485 -6.40 -16.11 29.85
C LYS A 485 -5.94 -16.47 31.25
N VAL A 486 -6.79 -17.18 31.98
CA VAL A 486 -6.54 -17.73 33.32
C VAL A 486 -6.95 -19.20 33.34
N CYS A 487 -6.29 -20.01 34.16
CA CYS A 487 -6.61 -21.44 34.27
C CYS A 487 -6.90 -21.82 35.72
N GLN A 488 -7.94 -22.61 35.92
CA GLN A 488 -8.32 -23.17 37.22
C GLN A 488 -8.41 -24.70 37.07
N GLY A 489 -7.37 -25.40 37.52
CA GLY A 489 -7.20 -26.82 37.19
C GLY A 489 -6.89 -26.99 35.70
N ASP A 490 -7.58 -27.92 35.04
CA ASP A 490 -7.42 -28.21 33.60
C ASP A 490 -8.27 -27.32 32.68
N ILE A 491 -9.12 -26.45 33.26
CA ILE A 491 -10.01 -25.55 32.50
C ILE A 491 -9.38 -24.17 32.42
N CYS A 492 -9.12 -23.71 31.20
CA CYS A 492 -8.68 -22.34 30.93
C CYS A 492 -9.82 -21.50 30.35
N PHE A 493 -10.01 -20.29 30.87
CA PHE A 493 -11.02 -19.34 30.46
C PHE A 493 -10.46 -17.91 30.50
N GLU A 494 -11.25 -16.92 30.09
CA GLU A 494 -10.81 -15.52 30.06
C GLU A 494 -11.35 -14.71 31.25
N THR A 495 -10.62 -13.65 31.59
CA THR A 495 -11.12 -12.53 32.41
C THR A 495 -11.81 -11.50 31.52
N GLY A 496 -12.46 -10.50 32.11
CA GLY A 496 -13.09 -9.43 31.33
C GLY A 496 -14.15 -8.64 32.11
N PRO A 497 -14.99 -7.87 31.39
CA PRO A 497 -16.10 -7.15 32.00
C PRO A 497 -17.16 -8.14 32.53
N ASN A 498 -17.99 -7.69 33.46
CA ASN A 498 -19.22 -8.38 33.86
C ASN A 498 -20.45 -7.45 33.89
N ALA A 499 -20.24 -6.18 33.58
CA ALA A 499 -21.29 -5.21 33.31
C ALA A 499 -20.89 -4.29 32.13
N ILE A 500 -21.86 -3.82 31.37
CA ILE A 500 -21.66 -2.91 30.24
C ILE A 500 -22.59 -1.71 30.39
N LEU A 501 -22.02 -0.50 30.45
CA LEU A 501 -22.75 0.76 30.36
C LEU A 501 -22.83 1.20 28.89
N LEU A 502 -24.07 1.32 28.39
CA LEU A 502 -24.40 1.74 27.04
C LEU A 502 -24.38 3.27 26.89
N SER A 503 -24.00 3.75 25.71
CA SER A 503 -24.16 5.15 25.30
C SER A 503 -25.65 5.50 25.15
N ASP A 504 -26.04 6.73 25.49
CA ASP A 504 -27.38 7.29 25.28
C ASP A 504 -27.73 7.50 23.80
N VAL A 505 -26.71 7.66 22.96
CA VAL A 505 -26.83 7.84 21.51
C VAL A 505 -26.30 6.61 20.79
N LEU A 506 -26.98 6.23 19.71
CA LEU A 506 -26.64 5.06 18.90
C LEU A 506 -25.37 5.29 18.08
N VAL A 507 -25.18 6.53 17.60
CA VAL A 507 -24.17 6.90 16.61
C VAL A 507 -23.47 8.17 17.07
N GLN A 508 -22.15 8.21 16.90
CA GLN A 508 -21.32 9.39 17.11
C GLN A 508 -20.32 9.48 15.97
N ASN A 509 -20.28 10.63 15.28
CA ASN A 509 -19.38 10.90 14.15
C ASN A 509 -19.41 9.77 13.10
N GLY A 510 -20.62 9.32 12.74
CA GLY A 510 -20.83 8.24 11.78
C GLY A 510 -20.51 6.82 12.29
N ARG A 511 -20.13 6.62 13.56
CA ARG A 511 -19.82 5.29 14.11
C ARG A 511 -20.77 4.88 15.22
N PHE A 512 -21.10 3.58 15.26
CA PHE A 512 -21.98 3.04 16.29
C PHE A 512 -21.29 2.99 17.65
N SER A 513 -22.03 3.46 18.66
CA SER A 513 -21.56 3.55 20.04
C SER A 513 -21.88 2.29 20.86
N ASN A 514 -22.88 1.52 20.43
CA ASN A 514 -23.39 0.33 21.14
C ASN A 514 -23.47 -0.88 20.18
N LEU A 515 -22.47 -1.76 20.23
CA LEU A 515 -22.37 -3.05 19.54
C LEU A 515 -21.99 -4.10 20.58
N SER A 516 -22.96 -4.52 21.39
CA SER A 516 -22.68 -5.30 22.60
C SER A 516 -22.69 -6.82 22.44
N GLU A 517 -22.95 -7.38 21.25
CA GLU A 517 -23.00 -8.84 21.06
C GLU A 517 -21.66 -9.48 21.45
N PHE A 518 -20.55 -9.06 20.85
CA PHE A 518 -19.25 -9.69 21.08
C PHE A 518 -18.74 -9.59 22.52
N PRO A 519 -18.83 -8.42 23.18
CA PRO A 519 -18.53 -8.33 24.61
C PRO A 519 -19.40 -9.26 25.47
N ILE A 520 -20.68 -9.43 25.13
CA ILE A 520 -21.55 -10.38 25.83
C ILE A 520 -21.16 -11.83 25.51
N LEU A 521 -20.89 -12.19 24.25
CA LEU A 521 -20.43 -13.52 23.85
C LEU A 521 -19.11 -13.88 24.55
N GLN A 522 -18.20 -12.91 24.69
CA GLN A 522 -16.97 -13.07 25.45
C GLN A 522 -17.28 -13.43 26.91
N ILE A 523 -18.21 -12.74 27.56
CA ILE A 523 -18.61 -13.04 28.95
C ILE A 523 -19.28 -14.42 29.05
N LEU A 524 -20.23 -14.72 28.16
CA LEU A 524 -21.00 -15.96 28.23
C LEU A 524 -20.12 -17.19 27.95
N TYR A 525 -19.35 -17.17 26.85
CA TYR A 525 -18.65 -18.34 26.33
C TYR A 525 -17.16 -18.35 26.70
N ARG A 526 -16.42 -17.24 26.53
CA ARG A 526 -14.96 -17.22 26.78
C ARG A 526 -14.61 -17.11 28.27
N GLN A 527 -15.41 -16.39 29.07
CA GLN A 527 -15.32 -16.46 30.54
C GLN A 527 -16.08 -17.68 31.11
N GLY A 528 -16.96 -18.30 30.31
CA GLY A 528 -17.67 -19.53 30.62
C GLY A 528 -18.78 -19.38 31.67
N LEU A 529 -19.53 -18.28 31.63
CA LEU A 529 -20.71 -18.08 32.50
C LEU A 529 -21.89 -18.96 32.10
N ILE A 530 -22.00 -19.34 30.82
CA ILE A 530 -23.13 -20.14 30.31
C ILE A 530 -22.78 -21.62 30.09
N ILE A 531 -21.49 -21.96 30.02
CA ILE A 531 -21.02 -23.32 29.72
C ILE A 531 -21.36 -24.26 30.89
N PRO A 532 -22.06 -25.38 30.68
CA PRO A 532 -22.37 -26.34 31.73
C PRO A 532 -21.10 -26.89 32.41
N ASN A 533 -21.14 -27.04 33.74
CA ASN A 533 -20.03 -27.52 34.58
C ASN A 533 -18.74 -26.67 34.57
N HIS A 534 -18.78 -25.46 34.00
CA HIS A 534 -17.64 -24.55 33.99
C HIS A 534 -17.46 -23.84 35.36
N PRO A 535 -16.22 -23.61 35.85
CA PRO A 535 -15.96 -23.03 37.19
C PRO A 535 -16.56 -21.62 37.40
N ASN A 536 -16.79 -20.87 36.33
CA ASN A 536 -17.44 -19.55 36.39
C ASN A 536 -18.96 -19.59 36.20
N ASN A 537 -19.54 -20.72 35.82
CA ASN A 537 -20.98 -20.87 35.72
C ASN A 537 -21.58 -21.01 37.14
N LYS A 538 -21.82 -19.87 37.78
CA LYS A 538 -22.38 -19.75 39.15
C LYS A 538 -23.82 -19.24 39.14
N GLY A 539 -24.45 -19.19 37.97
CA GLY A 539 -25.77 -18.58 37.77
C GLY A 539 -25.78 -17.05 37.78
N GLU A 540 -24.61 -16.39 37.77
CA GLU A 540 -24.53 -14.93 37.58
C GLU A 540 -24.70 -14.59 36.09
N LYS A 541 -25.37 -13.47 35.79
CA LYS A 541 -25.57 -12.97 34.44
C LYS A 541 -24.78 -11.68 34.20
N PRO A 542 -24.32 -11.42 32.96
CA PRO A 542 -23.82 -10.11 32.57
C PRO A 542 -24.90 -9.03 32.76
N ILE A 543 -24.49 -7.82 33.17
CA ILE A 543 -25.43 -6.71 33.44
C ILE A 543 -25.35 -5.65 32.33
N LEU A 544 -26.46 -5.33 31.68
CA LEU A 544 -26.60 -4.17 30.80
C LEU A 544 -27.09 -2.95 31.58
N ILE A 545 -26.37 -1.84 31.49
CA ILE A 545 -26.65 -0.59 32.20
C ILE A 545 -26.93 0.50 31.15
N GLY A 546 -28.02 1.24 31.28
CA GLY A 546 -28.32 2.33 30.34
C GLY A 546 -29.72 2.90 30.51
N THR A 547 -30.15 3.69 29.52
CA THR A 547 -31.56 4.11 29.45
C THR A 547 -32.44 2.93 29.05
N ARG A 548 -33.74 2.97 29.37
CA ARG A 548 -34.68 1.90 29.02
C ARG A 548 -34.67 1.58 27.52
N GLU A 549 -34.71 2.62 26.69
CA GLU A 549 -34.66 2.48 25.23
C GLU A 549 -33.40 1.73 24.77
N GLN A 550 -32.22 2.14 25.23
CA GLN A 550 -30.95 1.54 24.82
C GLN A 550 -30.79 0.10 25.32
N VAL A 551 -31.22 -0.17 26.56
CA VAL A 551 -31.17 -1.52 27.13
C VAL A 551 -32.08 -2.47 26.36
N GLU A 552 -33.32 -2.08 26.07
CA GLU A 552 -34.26 -2.95 25.33
C GLU A 552 -33.80 -3.20 23.89
N SER A 553 -33.30 -2.16 23.21
CA SER A 553 -32.70 -2.29 21.87
C SER A 553 -31.53 -3.28 21.86
N GLN A 554 -30.58 -3.14 22.79
CA GLN A 554 -29.41 -4.03 22.84
C GLN A 554 -29.76 -5.45 23.31
N LYS A 555 -30.76 -5.62 24.18
CA LYS A 555 -31.31 -6.95 24.50
C LYS A 555 -31.80 -7.67 23.25
N GLN A 556 -32.60 -7.00 22.41
CA GLN A 556 -33.07 -7.57 21.15
C GLN A 556 -31.93 -7.80 20.15
N TYR A 557 -30.95 -6.89 20.10
CA TYR A 557 -29.76 -7.04 19.27
C TYR A 557 -28.96 -8.30 19.59
N ILE A 558 -28.64 -8.50 20.88
CA ILE A 558 -27.92 -9.68 21.38
C ILE A 558 -28.75 -10.95 21.16
N PHE A 559 -30.07 -10.89 21.43
CA PHE A 559 -30.96 -12.02 21.18
C PHE A 559 -30.89 -12.50 19.73
N ARG A 560 -30.93 -11.56 18.78
CA ARG A 560 -30.83 -11.87 17.35
C ARG A 560 -29.43 -12.34 16.95
N GLY A 561 -28.37 -11.82 17.59
CA GLY A 561 -27.01 -12.32 17.43
C GLY A 561 -26.83 -13.78 17.87
N ASN A 562 -27.45 -14.18 18.99
CA ASN A 562 -27.31 -15.55 19.51
C ASN A 562 -28.24 -16.56 18.83
N PHE A 563 -29.46 -16.15 18.45
CA PHE A 563 -30.51 -17.10 18.02
C PHE A 563 -31.03 -16.89 16.60
N GLY A 564 -30.74 -15.74 15.97
CA GLY A 564 -31.22 -15.40 14.64
C GLY A 564 -32.75 -15.42 14.55
N LEU A 565 -33.29 -16.22 13.63
CA LEU A 565 -34.71 -16.59 13.62
C LEU A 565 -34.94 -17.68 14.69
N ALA A 566 -35.59 -17.28 15.79
CA ALA A 566 -35.66 -18.08 17.00
C ALA A 566 -36.77 -19.15 16.95
N THR A 567 -37.77 -18.95 16.08
CA THR A 567 -38.93 -19.84 15.98
C THR A 567 -39.10 -20.42 14.57
N LYS A 568 -39.72 -21.60 14.48
CA LYS A 568 -40.08 -22.21 13.20
C LYS A 568 -40.97 -21.30 12.35
N GLN A 569 -41.85 -20.53 12.98
CA GLN A 569 -42.74 -19.62 12.27
C GLN A 569 -41.93 -18.53 11.53
N GLU A 570 -40.95 -17.93 12.20
CA GLU A 570 -40.08 -16.93 11.57
C GLU A 570 -39.30 -17.52 10.37
N ILE A 571 -38.87 -18.79 10.44
CA ILE A 571 -38.23 -19.50 9.33
C ILE A 571 -39.21 -19.71 8.16
N LEU A 572 -40.44 -20.17 8.44
CA LEU A 572 -41.47 -20.39 7.42
C LEU A 572 -41.89 -19.10 6.71
N GLU A 573 -41.91 -17.97 7.41
CA GLU A 573 -42.22 -16.64 6.85
C GLU A 573 -41.22 -16.19 5.77
N THR A 574 -40.03 -16.79 5.73
CA THR A 574 -39.02 -16.53 4.68
C THR A 574 -39.30 -17.26 3.36
N GLY A 575 -40.33 -18.11 3.31
CA GLY A 575 -40.70 -18.89 2.12
C GLY A 575 -40.02 -20.27 2.04
N VAL A 576 -39.25 -20.65 3.06
CA VAL A 576 -38.65 -21.99 3.19
C VAL A 576 -39.72 -23.06 3.38
N ASN A 577 -39.54 -24.22 2.75
CA ASN A 577 -40.50 -25.32 2.86
C ASN A 577 -40.51 -25.91 4.28
N LYS A 578 -41.63 -26.55 4.65
CA LYS A 578 -41.83 -27.08 6.01
C LYS A 578 -40.76 -28.10 6.43
N SER A 579 -40.30 -28.96 5.51
CA SER A 579 -39.31 -29.99 5.81
C SER A 579 -37.96 -29.40 6.17
N LEU A 580 -37.49 -28.42 5.38
CA LEU A 580 -36.22 -27.73 5.65
C LEU A 580 -36.32 -26.88 6.92
N ALA A 581 -37.46 -26.22 7.16
CA ALA A 581 -37.68 -25.48 8.40
C ALA A 581 -37.68 -26.39 9.65
N ASP A 582 -38.14 -27.63 9.53
CA ASP A 582 -38.04 -28.64 10.59
C ASP A 582 -36.58 -29.03 10.88
N GLU A 583 -35.81 -29.36 9.84
CA GLU A 583 -34.37 -29.70 9.98
C GLU A 583 -33.56 -28.54 10.57
N MET A 584 -33.80 -27.31 10.12
CA MET A 584 -33.14 -26.11 10.66
C MET A 584 -33.43 -25.88 12.14
N MET A 585 -34.67 -26.15 12.60
CA MET A 585 -35.01 -26.01 14.02
C MET A 585 -34.33 -27.07 14.88
N ARG A 586 -34.18 -28.30 14.37
CA ARG A 586 -33.43 -29.37 15.06
C ARG A 586 -31.97 -28.98 15.23
N LEU A 587 -31.32 -28.49 14.15
CA LEU A 587 -29.96 -27.94 14.21
C LEU A 587 -29.84 -26.84 15.27
N LYS A 588 -30.72 -25.85 15.23
CA LYS A 588 -30.73 -24.75 16.22
C LYS A 588 -30.88 -25.26 17.65
N ASN A 589 -31.71 -26.26 17.89
CA ASN A 589 -31.88 -26.85 19.22
C ASN A 589 -30.61 -27.56 19.71
N LYS A 590 -29.86 -28.23 18.83
CA LYS A 590 -28.53 -28.80 19.18
C LYS A 590 -27.54 -27.70 19.58
N PHE A 591 -27.49 -26.60 18.83
CA PHE A 591 -26.62 -25.46 19.16
C PHE A 591 -27.02 -24.70 20.45
N ARG A 592 -28.24 -24.91 20.96
CA ARG A 592 -28.70 -24.30 22.22
C ARG A 592 -28.21 -25.04 23.47
N PHE A 593 -27.63 -26.23 23.34
CA PHE A 593 -27.20 -27.06 24.48
C PHE A 593 -28.32 -27.27 25.53
N GLY A 594 -29.57 -27.39 25.08
CA GLY A 594 -30.75 -27.58 25.94
C GLY A 594 -31.30 -26.30 26.59
N MET A 595 -30.84 -25.12 26.18
CA MET A 595 -31.33 -23.84 26.70
C MET A 595 -32.53 -23.32 25.88
N GLU A 596 -33.48 -22.68 26.58
CA GLU A 596 -34.58 -21.97 25.94
C GLU A 596 -34.08 -20.63 25.33
N PRO A 597 -34.60 -20.22 24.15
CA PRO A 597 -34.23 -18.95 23.53
C PRO A 597 -34.90 -17.78 24.26
N SER A 598 -34.30 -17.33 25.36
CA SER A 598 -34.81 -16.26 26.22
C SER A 598 -33.71 -15.28 26.59
N ILE A 599 -33.93 -13.99 26.32
CA ILE A 599 -32.95 -12.95 26.64
C ILE A 599 -32.81 -12.73 28.15
N GLU A 600 -33.90 -12.95 28.90
CA GLU A 600 -33.90 -12.81 30.36
C GLU A 600 -33.08 -13.92 31.03
N ASP A 601 -32.84 -15.05 30.36
CA ASP A 601 -31.95 -16.10 30.85
C ASP A 601 -30.47 -15.79 30.58
N LEU A 602 -30.19 -14.88 29.64
CA LEU A 602 -28.83 -14.51 29.25
C LEU A 602 -28.29 -13.29 30.01
N LEU A 603 -29.14 -12.33 30.40
CA LEU A 603 -28.70 -11.00 30.82
C LEU A 603 -29.54 -10.44 31.97
N ASP A 604 -28.89 -9.72 32.88
CA ASP A 604 -29.54 -8.80 33.81
C ASP A 604 -29.50 -7.36 33.26
N SER A 605 -30.35 -6.47 33.79
CA SER A 605 -30.36 -5.07 33.35
C SER A 605 -30.60 -4.06 34.47
N VAL A 606 -30.00 -2.88 34.33
CA VAL A 606 -30.13 -1.75 35.26
C VAL A 606 -30.49 -0.50 34.46
N ILE A 607 -31.69 0.03 34.70
CA ILE A 607 -32.15 1.26 34.04
C ILE A 607 -31.69 2.47 34.84
N VAL A 608 -30.94 3.36 34.19
CA VAL A 608 -30.34 4.55 34.82
C VAL A 608 -31.05 5.82 34.38
N GLY A 609 -31.43 6.65 35.36
CA GLY A 609 -32.02 7.96 35.17
C GLY A 609 -31.25 9.06 35.91
N LYS A 610 -31.93 10.15 36.25
CA LYS A 610 -31.35 11.28 37.01
C LYS A 610 -30.98 10.88 38.44
N GLU A 611 -31.76 10.00 39.07
CA GLU A 611 -31.52 9.53 40.42
C GLU A 611 -30.51 8.37 40.46
N PRO A 612 -29.68 8.24 41.52
CA PRO A 612 -28.80 7.10 41.73
C PRO A 612 -29.55 5.77 41.80
N VAL A 613 -29.08 4.77 41.05
CA VAL A 613 -29.58 3.39 41.06
C VAL A 613 -28.43 2.44 41.43
N GLU A 614 -28.70 1.44 42.25
CA GLU A 614 -27.72 0.42 42.61
C GLU A 614 -27.53 -0.57 41.45
N ILE A 615 -26.27 -0.84 41.09
CA ILE A 615 -25.90 -1.87 40.11
C ILE A 615 -25.77 -3.22 40.82
N LYS A 616 -24.81 -3.31 41.75
CA LYS A 616 -24.49 -4.52 42.53
C LYS A 616 -23.62 -4.13 43.73
N ASN A 617 -23.77 -4.82 44.86
CA ASN A 617 -22.86 -4.73 46.01
C ASN A 617 -22.59 -3.28 46.50
N LYS A 618 -23.62 -2.44 46.57
CA LYS A 618 -23.56 -1.01 46.97
C LYS A 618 -22.78 -0.09 46.02
N VAL A 619 -22.59 -0.50 44.76
CA VAL A 619 -22.11 0.38 43.70
C VAL A 619 -23.32 1.05 43.06
N PHE A 620 -23.35 2.38 43.04
CA PHE A 620 -24.44 3.15 42.44
C PHE A 620 -23.97 3.85 41.17
N VAL A 621 -24.90 4.08 40.24
CA VAL A 621 -24.71 4.88 39.04
C VAL A 621 -25.87 5.87 38.87
N GLN A 622 -25.57 7.08 38.43
CA GLN A 622 -26.56 8.08 38.03
C GLN A 622 -26.17 8.73 36.71
N ARG A 623 -27.17 9.12 35.92
CA ARG A 623 -26.98 9.84 34.66
C ARG A 623 -27.09 11.35 34.90
N LEU A 624 -25.98 12.07 34.75
CA LEU A 624 -25.90 13.51 35.01
C LEU A 624 -26.41 14.35 33.85
N ARG A 625 -26.06 13.96 32.62
CA ARG A 625 -26.46 14.58 31.34
C ARG A 625 -26.21 13.59 30.20
N LEU A 626 -26.51 13.97 28.96
CA LEU A 626 -26.30 13.12 27.77
C LEU A 626 -24.88 12.53 27.76
N ASN A 627 -24.77 11.20 27.78
CA ASN A 627 -23.54 10.42 27.77
C ASN A 627 -22.58 10.66 28.94
N VAL A 628 -23.03 11.30 30.02
CA VAL A 628 -22.20 11.54 31.22
C VAL A 628 -22.83 10.90 32.44
N TYR A 629 -22.09 9.99 33.05
CA TYR A 629 -22.54 9.18 34.18
C TYR A 629 -21.58 9.31 35.35
N GLU A 630 -22.12 9.26 36.56
CA GLU A 630 -21.35 9.24 37.79
C GLU A 630 -21.54 7.90 38.49
N PHE A 631 -20.43 7.26 38.87
CA PHE A 631 -20.44 6.05 39.69
C PHE A 631 -19.97 6.37 41.10
N SER A 632 -20.60 5.75 42.10
CA SER A 632 -20.22 5.92 43.50
C SER A 632 -20.10 4.60 44.25
N TYR A 633 -19.07 4.51 45.10
CA TYR A 633 -18.82 3.37 45.99
C TYR A 633 -18.11 3.84 47.25
N LYS A 634 -18.65 3.50 48.44
CA LYS A 634 -18.08 3.83 49.76
C LYS A 634 -17.63 5.30 49.91
N GLY A 635 -18.44 6.24 49.43
CA GLY A 635 -18.18 7.69 49.54
C GLY A 635 -17.19 8.26 48.53
N ARG A 636 -16.71 7.46 47.57
CA ARG A 636 -15.92 7.93 46.42
C ARG A 636 -16.79 7.98 45.17
N THR A 637 -16.52 8.95 44.31
CA THR A 637 -17.19 9.10 43.02
C THR A 637 -16.18 9.17 41.87
N THR A 638 -16.61 8.73 40.68
CA THR A 638 -15.92 8.98 39.40
C THR A 638 -16.96 9.35 38.37
N GLN A 639 -16.55 10.08 37.33
CA GLN A 639 -17.41 10.38 36.19
C GLN A 639 -16.80 9.83 34.91
N VAL A 640 -17.66 9.33 34.03
CA VAL A 640 -17.29 8.92 32.67
C VAL A 640 -18.09 9.75 31.67
N ASN A 641 -17.40 10.22 30.63
CA ASN A 641 -18.00 10.99 29.54
C ASN A 641 -17.81 10.22 28.22
N LEU A 642 -18.90 9.62 27.73
CA LEU A 642 -18.89 8.80 26.52
C LEU A 642 -19.05 9.63 25.22
N ASN A 643 -19.16 10.96 25.32
CA ASN A 643 -19.24 11.83 24.16
C ASN A 643 -17.91 11.89 23.41
N LEU A 644 -17.96 11.79 22.08
CA LEU A 644 -16.84 12.10 21.19
C LEU A 644 -16.84 13.60 20.82
N ASP A 645 -15.65 14.22 20.74
CA ASP A 645 -15.51 15.52 20.10
C ASP A 645 -15.76 15.39 18.59
N SER A 646 -16.08 16.47 17.89
CA SER A 646 -16.46 16.44 16.46
C SER A 646 -15.38 15.89 15.51
N LYS A 647 -14.15 15.70 16.00
CA LYS A 647 -13.00 15.19 15.23
C LYS A 647 -12.57 13.79 15.65
N ASP A 648 -13.10 13.28 16.76
CA ASP A 648 -12.68 11.99 17.30
C ASP A 648 -13.45 10.86 16.61
N THR A 649 -12.77 9.76 16.34
CA THR A 649 -13.42 8.51 15.92
C THR A 649 -12.88 7.36 16.76
N TYR A 650 -13.68 6.29 16.89
CA TYR A 650 -13.20 5.08 17.55
C TYR A 650 -11.99 4.52 16.79
N THR A 651 -10.89 4.28 17.52
CA THR A 651 -9.61 3.86 16.95
C THR A 651 -9.63 2.38 16.57
N SER A 652 -8.97 2.02 15.47
CA SER A 652 -8.70 0.60 15.15
C SER A 652 -7.71 -0.03 16.15
N PRO A 653 -7.89 -1.29 16.58
CA PRO A 653 -6.95 -2.00 17.45
C PRO A 653 -5.69 -2.50 16.72
N TYR A 654 -5.72 -2.57 15.38
CA TYR A 654 -4.60 -2.97 14.52
C TYR A 654 -4.30 -1.91 13.45
N SER A 655 -3.08 -1.98 12.91
CA SER A 655 -2.62 -1.16 11.79
C SER A 655 -2.53 -2.00 10.52
N LEU A 656 -3.02 -1.47 9.40
CA LEU A 656 -2.99 -2.13 8.10
C LEU A 656 -1.97 -1.46 7.16
N GLY A 657 -1.34 -2.26 6.30
CA GLY A 657 -0.52 -1.73 5.21
C GLY A 657 -1.40 -1.11 4.13
N TYR A 658 -0.90 -0.09 3.44
CA TYR A 658 -1.60 0.49 2.29
C TYR A 658 -1.27 -0.28 1.01
N HIS A 659 -2.28 -0.60 0.21
CA HIS A 659 -2.14 -1.36 -1.04
C HIS A 659 -2.76 -0.59 -2.20
N LYS A 660 -2.03 -0.51 -3.32
CA LYS A 660 -2.58 -0.08 -4.61
C LYS A 660 -3.09 -1.30 -5.36
N ILE A 661 -4.39 -1.40 -5.57
CA ILE A 661 -5.00 -2.58 -6.21
C ILE A 661 -5.52 -2.25 -7.60
N LYS A 662 -5.16 -3.09 -8.57
CA LYS A 662 -5.65 -2.99 -9.94
C LYS A 662 -7.07 -3.58 -10.05
N ARG A 663 -7.94 -2.89 -10.79
CA ARG A 663 -9.30 -3.37 -11.11
C ARG A 663 -9.21 -4.48 -12.16
N GLU A 664 -9.56 -5.70 -11.79
CA GLU A 664 -9.49 -6.89 -12.66
C GLU A 664 -10.87 -7.37 -13.12
N ASP A 665 -10.92 -8.32 -14.07
CA ASP A 665 -12.19 -8.85 -14.63
C ASP A 665 -12.88 -9.80 -13.65
N PHE A 666 -12.12 -10.67 -12.98
CA PHE A 666 -12.59 -11.46 -11.82
C PHE A 666 -11.42 -11.73 -10.86
N ALA A 667 -11.41 -11.12 -9.69
CA ALA A 667 -10.35 -11.28 -8.70
C ALA A 667 -10.89 -11.17 -7.27
N ILE A 668 -10.20 -11.81 -6.33
CA ILE A 668 -10.56 -11.83 -4.92
C ILE A 668 -9.46 -11.13 -4.13
N ILE A 669 -9.84 -10.12 -3.35
CA ILE A 669 -8.96 -9.49 -2.36
C ILE A 669 -9.32 -10.05 -0.99
N HIS A 670 -8.28 -10.46 -0.28
CA HIS A 670 -8.35 -10.96 1.08
C HIS A 670 -8.25 -9.79 2.05
N SER A 671 -9.39 -9.33 2.57
CA SER A 671 -9.50 -8.15 3.43
C SER A 671 -9.38 -8.45 4.92
N GLY A 672 -9.42 -9.73 5.30
CA GLY A 672 -9.26 -10.20 6.68
C GLY A 672 -9.32 -11.72 6.75
N GLU A 673 -8.55 -12.29 7.67
CA GLU A 673 -8.41 -13.74 7.90
C GLU A 673 -8.62 -14.14 9.37
N GLY A 674 -8.76 -13.17 10.27
CA GLY A 674 -8.98 -13.45 11.69
C GLY A 674 -10.41 -13.91 11.96
N ASP A 675 -10.62 -14.55 13.10
CA ASP A 675 -11.94 -14.59 13.73
C ASP A 675 -12.23 -13.23 14.41
N GLY A 676 -13.38 -13.08 15.08
CA GLY A 676 -13.67 -11.88 15.85
C GLY A 676 -12.83 -11.69 17.13
N TRP A 677 -11.92 -12.62 17.48
CA TRP A 677 -11.04 -12.57 18.65
C TRP A 677 -9.59 -12.17 18.28
N ASN A 678 -9.20 -12.30 17.01
CA ASN A 678 -7.84 -12.01 16.54
C ASN A 678 -7.46 -10.53 16.73
N MET A 679 -6.47 -10.26 17.59
CA MET A 679 -6.01 -8.90 17.94
C MET A 679 -5.23 -8.19 16.82
N SER A 680 -4.71 -8.95 15.86
CA SER A 680 -3.70 -8.46 14.91
C SER A 680 -4.23 -8.29 13.49
N GLN A 681 -5.39 -8.86 13.19
CA GLN A 681 -5.97 -8.88 11.85
C GLN A 681 -7.46 -8.56 11.88
N PRO A 682 -8.00 -8.00 10.79
CA PRO A 682 -9.45 -7.91 10.60
C PRO A 682 -10.10 -9.29 10.58
N SER A 683 -11.36 -9.33 10.99
CA SER A 683 -12.20 -10.52 10.88
C SER A 683 -12.37 -10.96 9.43
N MET A 684 -12.68 -12.24 9.22
CA MET A 684 -12.78 -12.85 7.91
C MET A 684 -13.70 -12.04 6.99
N GLY A 685 -13.15 -11.58 5.89
CA GLY A 685 -13.87 -10.84 4.86
C GLY A 685 -13.22 -11.05 3.50
N SER A 686 -13.93 -10.70 2.44
CA SER A 686 -13.36 -10.73 1.09
C SER A 686 -14.00 -9.65 0.22
N ILE A 687 -13.25 -9.18 -0.78
CA ILE A 687 -13.76 -8.23 -1.78
C ILE A 687 -13.60 -8.88 -3.15
N ILE A 688 -14.70 -8.96 -3.90
CA ILE A 688 -14.71 -9.42 -5.28
C ILE A 688 -14.58 -8.22 -6.21
N PHE A 689 -13.58 -8.24 -7.08
CA PHE A 689 -13.63 -7.46 -8.30
C PHE A 689 -14.27 -8.27 -9.41
N PHE A 690 -15.32 -7.71 -10.00
CA PHE A 690 -15.97 -8.30 -11.17
C PHE A 690 -16.27 -7.23 -12.21
N LYS A 691 -15.64 -7.36 -13.38
CA LYS A 691 -15.73 -6.40 -14.50
C LYS A 691 -15.54 -4.94 -14.06
N GLY A 692 -14.58 -4.71 -13.17
CA GLY A 692 -14.29 -3.39 -12.59
C GLY A 692 -15.19 -2.94 -11.45
N GLY A 693 -16.34 -3.61 -11.21
CA GLY A 693 -17.18 -3.38 -10.04
C GLY A 693 -16.62 -4.02 -8.78
N ILE A 694 -16.92 -3.43 -7.63
CA ILE A 694 -16.46 -3.88 -6.32
C ILE A 694 -17.64 -4.44 -5.53
N TYR A 695 -17.52 -5.68 -5.08
CA TYR A 695 -18.51 -6.33 -4.25
C TYR A 695 -17.87 -6.81 -2.96
N LEU A 696 -18.54 -6.55 -1.84
CA LEU A 696 -18.11 -7.07 -0.54
C LEU A 696 -18.69 -8.47 -0.32
N ILE A 697 -17.95 -9.32 0.38
CA ILE A 697 -18.51 -10.47 1.08
C ILE A 697 -18.38 -10.17 2.57
N ASP A 698 -19.53 -10.05 3.21
CA ASP A 698 -19.69 -9.57 4.57
C ASP A 698 -19.17 -8.15 4.83
N SER A 699 -19.39 -7.69 6.05
CA SER A 699 -19.10 -6.33 6.48
C SER A 699 -18.51 -6.33 7.90
N PRO A 700 -17.25 -6.78 8.05
CA PRO A 700 -16.60 -6.92 9.36
C PRO A 700 -16.43 -5.55 10.05
N PRO A 701 -16.17 -5.52 11.37
CA PRO A 701 -15.85 -4.29 12.09
C PRO A 701 -14.69 -3.51 11.43
N ASN A 702 -14.68 -2.18 11.58
CA ASN A 702 -13.68 -1.28 10.98
C ASN A 702 -13.58 -1.28 9.45
N LEU A 703 -14.67 -1.60 8.73
CA LEU A 703 -14.67 -1.70 7.26
C LEU A 703 -14.10 -0.45 6.55
N LEU A 704 -14.39 0.77 6.98
CA LEU A 704 -13.82 1.96 6.33
C LEU A 704 -12.28 2.03 6.45
N HIS A 705 -11.70 1.57 7.56
CA HIS A 705 -10.23 1.50 7.69
C HIS A 705 -9.64 0.46 6.75
N ILE A 706 -10.34 -0.67 6.56
CA ILE A 706 -10.00 -1.71 5.59
C ILE A 706 -10.05 -1.13 4.16
N LEU A 707 -11.16 -0.50 3.78
CA LEU A 707 -11.34 0.08 2.44
C LEU A 707 -10.33 1.19 2.15
N GLU A 708 -10.11 2.12 3.10
CA GLU A 708 -9.10 3.17 2.99
C GLU A 708 -7.70 2.57 2.76
N SER A 709 -7.32 1.55 3.52
CA SER A 709 -6.02 0.88 3.38
C SER A 709 -5.86 0.19 2.01
N LEU A 710 -6.95 -0.22 1.37
CA LEU A 710 -6.98 -0.81 0.03
C LEU A 710 -7.16 0.24 -1.09
N GLY A 711 -7.27 1.52 -0.76
CA GLY A 711 -7.50 2.60 -1.73
C GLY A 711 -8.89 2.57 -2.38
N ILE A 712 -9.88 2.03 -1.66
CA ILE A 712 -11.27 1.90 -2.11
C ILE A 712 -12.13 2.88 -1.32
N ASP A 713 -12.91 3.70 -2.01
CA ASP A 713 -13.91 4.56 -1.40
C ASP A 713 -15.25 3.80 -1.23
N ILE A 714 -16.04 4.15 -0.21
CA ILE A 714 -17.34 3.51 0.03
C ILE A 714 -18.31 3.72 -1.16
N SER A 715 -18.18 4.84 -1.88
CA SER A 715 -18.98 5.13 -3.07
C SER A 715 -18.64 4.24 -4.27
N GLU A 716 -17.58 3.43 -4.19
CA GLU A 716 -17.22 2.45 -5.23
C GLU A 716 -17.89 1.10 -5.06
N ILE A 717 -18.49 0.85 -3.89
CA ILE A 717 -19.08 -0.45 -3.55
C ILE A 717 -20.41 -0.60 -4.29
N VAL A 718 -20.45 -1.56 -5.23
CA VAL A 718 -21.64 -1.83 -6.04
C VAL A 718 -22.64 -2.70 -5.28
N GLY A 719 -22.14 -3.66 -4.51
CA GLY A 719 -22.98 -4.60 -3.78
C GLY A 719 -22.27 -5.31 -2.64
N ILE A 720 -23.06 -5.99 -1.81
CA ILE A 720 -22.59 -6.84 -0.72
C ILE A 720 -23.32 -8.19 -0.80
N PHE A 721 -22.56 -9.27 -0.70
CA PHE A 721 -23.05 -10.62 -0.46
C PHE A 721 -22.91 -10.90 1.03
N HIS A 722 -24.01 -11.22 1.71
CA HIS A 722 -24.00 -11.41 3.17
C HIS A 722 -24.16 -12.89 3.51
N THR A 723 -23.25 -13.43 4.32
CA THR A 723 -23.23 -14.84 4.71
C THR A 723 -24.13 -15.11 5.92
N HIS A 724 -24.01 -14.32 6.98
CA HIS A 724 -24.77 -14.47 8.23
C HIS A 724 -24.64 -13.24 9.16
N ALA A 725 -25.31 -13.25 10.32
CA ALA A 725 -25.57 -12.04 11.12
C ALA A 725 -24.73 -11.87 12.41
N HIS A 726 -23.53 -12.45 12.56
CA HIS A 726 -22.66 -12.16 13.72
C HIS A 726 -21.86 -10.86 13.54
N ASP A 727 -21.54 -10.13 14.61
CA ASP A 727 -20.89 -8.81 14.53
C ASP A 727 -19.56 -8.80 13.77
N ASP A 728 -18.79 -9.89 13.79
CA ASP A 728 -17.56 -10.02 12.99
C ASP A 728 -17.81 -10.09 11.48
N HIS A 729 -19.05 -10.31 11.04
CA HIS A 729 -19.51 -10.24 9.65
C HIS A 729 -20.54 -9.12 9.39
N PHE A 730 -21.16 -8.57 10.45
CA PHE A 730 -22.29 -7.65 10.38
C PHE A 730 -21.97 -6.22 10.85
N ALA A 731 -21.02 -6.01 11.78
CA ALA A 731 -20.95 -4.78 12.58
C ALA A 731 -20.75 -3.49 11.78
N SER A 732 -20.18 -3.57 10.56
CA SER A 732 -20.05 -2.41 9.68
C SER A 732 -21.15 -2.31 8.62
N LEU A 733 -22.12 -3.22 8.58
CA LEU A 733 -23.25 -3.10 7.64
C LEU A 733 -23.96 -1.75 7.80
N PRO A 734 -24.16 -1.23 9.03
CA PRO A 734 -24.68 0.12 9.21
C PRO A 734 -23.75 1.24 8.71
N VAL A 735 -22.45 1.00 8.58
CA VAL A 735 -21.50 1.97 8.03
C VAL A 735 -21.70 2.12 6.52
N LEU A 736 -22.21 1.09 5.83
CA LEU A 736 -22.57 1.17 4.41
C LEU A 736 -23.71 2.17 4.12
N LEU A 737 -24.47 2.57 5.14
CA LEU A 737 -25.44 3.68 5.05
C LEU A 737 -24.78 5.02 4.71
N GLN A 738 -23.45 5.11 4.86
CA GLN A 738 -22.66 6.30 4.52
C GLN A 738 -22.35 6.41 3.03
N SER A 739 -22.79 5.44 2.21
CA SER A 739 -22.73 5.56 0.77
C SER A 739 -23.64 6.69 0.26
N ASP A 740 -23.27 7.26 -0.87
CA ASP A 740 -24.06 8.24 -1.60
C ASP A 740 -25.12 7.63 -2.53
N HIS A 741 -25.16 6.29 -2.61
CA HIS A 741 -26.14 5.53 -3.35
C HIS A 741 -26.54 4.23 -2.61
N ARG A 742 -27.70 3.68 -2.95
CA ARG A 742 -28.14 2.39 -2.38
C ARG A 742 -27.27 1.26 -2.91
N ILE A 743 -26.64 0.54 -1.99
CA ILE A 743 -25.81 -0.62 -2.31
C ILE A 743 -26.72 -1.83 -2.55
N LYS A 744 -26.40 -2.63 -3.57
CA LYS A 744 -27.13 -3.88 -3.83
C LYS A 744 -26.83 -4.90 -2.73
N TYR A 745 -27.85 -5.39 -2.06
CA TYR A 745 -27.72 -6.34 -0.97
C TYR A 745 -28.18 -7.71 -1.45
N TYR A 746 -27.25 -8.66 -1.55
CA TYR A 746 -27.48 -10.01 -1.99
C TYR A 746 -27.42 -10.98 -0.81
N ALA A 747 -28.53 -11.66 -0.55
CA ALA A 747 -28.57 -12.73 0.45
C ALA A 747 -29.75 -13.65 0.16
N THR A 748 -29.78 -14.80 0.82
CA THR A 748 -30.98 -15.63 0.84
C THR A 748 -32.06 -15.00 1.71
N PRO A 749 -33.36 -15.28 1.48
CA PRO A 749 -34.44 -14.73 2.32
C PRO A 749 -34.26 -15.00 3.83
N LEU A 750 -33.65 -16.13 4.17
CA LEU A 750 -33.29 -16.50 5.55
C LEU A 750 -32.32 -15.51 6.17
N VAL A 751 -31.14 -15.36 5.56
CA VAL A 751 -30.09 -14.47 6.04
C VAL A 751 -30.59 -13.03 6.02
N ARG A 752 -31.27 -12.60 4.96
CA ARG A 752 -31.85 -11.26 4.88
C ARG A 752 -32.83 -10.98 6.01
N SER A 753 -33.74 -11.91 6.33
CA SER A 753 -34.71 -11.76 7.42
C SER A 753 -34.01 -11.64 8.79
N SER A 754 -33.03 -12.52 9.05
CA SER A 754 -32.25 -12.53 10.28
C SER A 754 -31.46 -11.23 10.48
N VAL A 755 -30.71 -10.83 9.44
CA VAL A 755 -29.95 -9.57 9.41
C VAL A 755 -30.88 -8.37 9.55
N SER A 756 -32.03 -8.34 8.86
CA SER A 756 -32.97 -7.23 8.93
C SER A 756 -33.53 -7.02 10.34
N LYS A 757 -33.87 -8.11 11.03
CA LYS A 757 -34.32 -8.07 12.43
C LYS A 757 -33.22 -7.60 13.37
N LYS A 758 -32.00 -8.10 13.22
CA LYS A 758 -30.85 -7.69 14.03
C LYS A 758 -30.52 -6.20 13.82
N PHE A 759 -30.49 -5.76 12.57
CA PHE A 759 -30.24 -4.37 12.21
C PHE A 759 -31.33 -3.42 12.70
N SER A 760 -32.59 -3.83 12.61
CA SER A 760 -33.73 -3.07 13.12
C SER A 760 -33.65 -2.91 14.63
N ALA A 761 -33.26 -3.96 15.36
CA ALA A 761 -33.00 -3.89 16.79
C ALA A 761 -31.85 -2.92 17.12
N LEU A 762 -30.75 -2.95 16.36
CA LEU A 762 -29.60 -2.06 16.55
C LEU A 762 -29.97 -0.59 16.35
N LEU A 763 -30.73 -0.28 15.29
CA LEU A 763 -31.08 1.10 14.95
C LEU A 763 -32.35 1.61 15.63
N SER A 764 -33.09 0.74 16.30
CA SER A 764 -34.46 1.03 16.76
C SER A 764 -35.36 1.54 15.62
N LEU A 765 -35.20 0.98 14.43
CA LEU A 765 -36.00 1.29 13.24
C LEU A 765 -36.97 0.14 12.93
N ASP A 766 -38.03 0.45 12.17
CA ASP A 766 -38.90 -0.57 11.59
C ASP A 766 -38.14 -1.38 10.52
N GLU A 767 -38.39 -2.69 10.44
CA GLU A 767 -37.74 -3.58 9.47
C GLU A 767 -37.90 -3.11 8.02
N LYS A 768 -39.01 -2.45 7.67
CA LYS A 768 -39.23 -1.95 6.31
C LYS A 768 -38.38 -0.73 5.99
N ALA A 769 -37.91 0.01 7.00
CA ALA A 769 -37.08 1.19 6.81
C ALA A 769 -35.73 0.86 6.15
N LEU A 770 -35.25 -0.37 6.31
CA LEU A 770 -34.02 -0.87 5.68
C LEU A 770 -34.00 -0.76 4.15
N SER A 771 -35.15 -0.97 3.52
CA SER A 771 -35.30 -0.89 2.05
C SER A 771 -35.04 0.52 1.49
N ARG A 772 -34.96 1.53 2.37
CA ARG A 772 -34.60 2.90 1.99
C ARG A 772 -33.10 3.06 1.77
N PHE A 773 -32.28 2.17 2.32
CA PHE A 773 -30.83 2.27 2.30
C PHE A 773 -30.15 1.24 1.41
N PHE A 774 -30.75 0.06 1.27
CA PHE A 774 -30.23 -1.03 0.42
C PHE A 774 -31.22 -1.38 -0.69
N ASP A 775 -30.67 -1.83 -1.82
CA ASP A 775 -31.43 -2.45 -2.91
C ASP A 775 -31.37 -3.97 -2.72
N PHE A 776 -32.43 -4.58 -2.18
CA PHE A 776 -32.43 -6.00 -1.80
C PHE A 776 -32.67 -6.94 -2.98
N HIS A 777 -31.77 -7.93 -3.14
CA HIS A 777 -31.82 -8.98 -4.14
C HIS A 777 -31.79 -10.35 -3.46
N ASP A 778 -32.93 -11.05 -3.45
CA ASP A 778 -33.03 -12.39 -2.89
C ASP A 778 -32.34 -13.43 -3.78
N LEU A 779 -31.55 -14.30 -3.15
CA LEU A 779 -30.88 -15.42 -3.81
C LEU A 779 -31.59 -16.74 -3.49
N GLU A 780 -31.76 -17.59 -4.49
CA GLU A 780 -32.30 -18.95 -4.32
C GLU A 780 -31.19 -19.93 -3.92
N PHE A 781 -31.43 -20.72 -2.86
CA PHE A 781 -30.54 -21.81 -2.44
C PHE A 781 -30.32 -22.84 -3.54
N ASP A 782 -29.11 -23.39 -3.57
CA ASP A 782 -28.67 -24.50 -4.43
C ASP A 782 -28.81 -24.26 -5.93
N LYS A 783 -29.07 -23.01 -6.33
CA LYS A 783 -29.19 -22.59 -7.72
C LYS A 783 -28.18 -21.49 -8.03
N TRP A 784 -27.76 -21.45 -9.29
CA TRP A 784 -26.97 -20.35 -9.81
C TRP A 784 -27.89 -19.15 -10.06
N ASN A 785 -27.66 -18.09 -9.28
CA ASN A 785 -28.33 -16.80 -9.39
C ASN A 785 -27.43 -15.87 -10.20
N ASN A 786 -28.01 -15.06 -11.09
CA ASN A 786 -27.25 -14.12 -11.91
C ASN A 786 -27.30 -12.71 -11.31
N CYS A 787 -26.15 -12.25 -10.80
CA CYS A 787 -25.96 -10.92 -10.22
C CYS A 787 -25.16 -10.06 -11.20
N ASP A 788 -25.84 -9.43 -12.16
CA ASP A 788 -25.23 -8.58 -13.21
C ASP A 788 -24.12 -9.27 -14.04
N GLY A 789 -24.26 -10.58 -14.25
CA GLY A 789 -23.33 -11.42 -14.98
C GLY A 789 -22.32 -12.17 -14.10
N LEU A 790 -22.23 -11.87 -12.80
CA LEU A 790 -21.55 -12.73 -11.82
C LEU A 790 -22.56 -13.78 -11.36
N GLU A 791 -22.24 -15.06 -11.55
CA GLU A 791 -23.11 -16.13 -11.08
C GLU A 791 -22.73 -16.53 -9.66
N VAL A 792 -23.72 -16.59 -8.76
CA VAL A 792 -23.54 -16.97 -7.36
C VAL A 792 -24.51 -18.09 -6.99
N LYS A 793 -24.01 -19.09 -6.27
CA LYS A 793 -24.80 -20.16 -5.70
C LYS A 793 -24.65 -20.13 -4.17
N PRO A 794 -25.67 -19.66 -3.43
CA PRO A 794 -25.71 -19.84 -1.99
C PRO A 794 -26.07 -21.28 -1.64
N ILE A 795 -25.42 -21.84 -0.64
CA ILE A 795 -25.74 -23.14 -0.07
C ILE A 795 -25.92 -22.98 1.43
N PHE A 796 -26.92 -23.65 2.00
CA PHE A 796 -27.15 -23.63 3.44
C PHE A 796 -25.95 -24.24 4.18
N SER A 797 -25.52 -23.59 5.27
CA SER A 797 -24.48 -24.10 6.15
C SER A 797 -24.97 -24.09 7.59
N PRO A 798 -24.83 -25.20 8.35
CA PRO A 798 -25.25 -25.25 9.74
C PRO A 798 -24.43 -24.33 10.64
N HIS A 799 -25.13 -23.45 11.34
CA HIS A 799 -24.60 -22.53 12.35
C HIS A 799 -25.74 -22.12 13.31
N PRO A 800 -25.49 -21.57 14.52
CA PRO A 800 -26.56 -21.14 15.43
C PRO A 800 -27.50 -20.09 14.83
N VAL A 801 -26.99 -19.24 13.94
CA VAL A 801 -27.75 -18.25 13.16
C VAL A 801 -27.86 -18.64 11.69
N GLU A 802 -28.82 -18.06 10.98
CA GLU A 802 -29.04 -18.33 9.56
C GLU A 802 -27.76 -18.02 8.76
N THR A 803 -27.19 -19.06 8.15
CA THR A 803 -25.88 -18.98 7.49
C THR A 803 -25.92 -19.66 6.14
N ASN A 804 -25.30 -19.02 5.15
CA ASN A 804 -25.03 -19.62 3.85
C ASN A 804 -23.58 -19.40 3.42
N ILE A 805 -23.01 -20.43 2.80
CA ILE A 805 -21.75 -20.32 2.08
C ILE A 805 -22.02 -19.95 0.62
N PHE A 806 -21.05 -19.30 -0.03
CA PHE A 806 -21.19 -18.88 -1.42
C PHE A 806 -20.19 -19.57 -2.34
N ILE A 807 -20.67 -19.97 -3.51
CA ILE A 807 -19.82 -20.31 -4.65
C ILE A 807 -20.11 -19.33 -5.77
N PHE A 808 -19.10 -18.57 -6.19
CA PHE A 808 -19.14 -17.63 -7.29
C PHE A 808 -18.52 -18.26 -8.53
N ARG A 809 -19.01 -17.89 -9.71
CA ARG A 809 -18.34 -18.21 -10.97
C ARG A 809 -18.46 -17.10 -12.00
N ALA A 810 -17.42 -16.97 -12.81
CA ALA A 810 -17.39 -16.11 -13.96
C ALA A 810 -16.81 -16.85 -15.15
N LEU A 811 -17.33 -16.57 -16.35
CA LEU A 811 -16.84 -17.18 -17.59
C LEU A 811 -15.55 -16.47 -18.06
N GLY A 812 -14.45 -17.21 -18.12
CA GLY A 812 -13.18 -16.80 -18.74
C GLY A 812 -12.88 -17.56 -20.04
N ASN A 813 -11.73 -17.28 -20.64
CA ASN A 813 -11.33 -17.89 -21.93
C ASN A 813 -11.14 -19.42 -21.86
N ALA A 814 -10.76 -19.94 -20.68
CA ALA A 814 -10.56 -21.37 -20.44
C ALA A 814 -11.77 -22.04 -19.77
N GLY A 815 -12.94 -21.40 -19.81
CA GLY A 815 -14.15 -21.85 -19.11
C GLY A 815 -14.40 -21.06 -17.82
N HIS A 816 -15.28 -21.58 -16.98
CA HIS A 816 -15.64 -20.92 -15.72
C HIS A 816 -14.48 -20.99 -14.72
N LYS A 817 -14.20 -19.86 -14.08
CA LYS A 817 -13.37 -19.81 -12.87
C LYS A 817 -14.28 -19.62 -11.66
N THR A 818 -14.00 -20.35 -10.59
CA THR A 818 -14.87 -20.43 -9.41
C THR A 818 -14.16 -19.96 -8.15
N TYR A 819 -14.89 -19.24 -7.30
CA TYR A 819 -14.46 -18.85 -5.97
C TYR A 819 -15.47 -19.35 -4.94
N ALA A 820 -15.02 -20.12 -3.96
CA ALA A 820 -15.82 -20.60 -2.85
C ALA A 820 -15.44 -19.82 -1.57
N HIS A 821 -16.42 -19.18 -0.94
CA HIS A 821 -16.26 -18.42 0.30
C HIS A 821 -17.08 -19.07 1.42
N TYR A 822 -16.41 -19.81 2.29
CA TYR A 822 -17.03 -20.65 3.32
C TYR A 822 -16.73 -20.07 4.69
N ALA A 823 -17.50 -19.05 5.08
CA ALA A 823 -17.46 -18.47 6.43
C ALA A 823 -18.39 -19.24 7.37
N ASP A 824 -17.99 -19.36 8.64
CA ASP A 824 -18.79 -19.95 9.72
C ASP A 824 -19.38 -21.33 9.40
N ILE A 825 -18.51 -22.22 8.90
CA ILE A 825 -18.87 -23.62 8.66
C ILE A 825 -18.65 -24.46 9.92
N ILE A 826 -19.50 -25.42 10.21
CA ILE A 826 -19.25 -26.43 11.27
C ILE A 826 -18.28 -27.55 10.81
N SER A 827 -17.50 -28.15 11.72
CA SER A 827 -16.72 -29.36 11.40
C SER A 827 -17.61 -30.57 11.11
N LEU A 828 -17.16 -31.44 10.20
CA LEU A 828 -17.92 -32.64 9.82
C LEU A 828 -18.07 -33.63 10.98
N ASP A 829 -17.06 -33.74 11.86
CA ASP A 829 -17.14 -34.59 13.04
C ASP A 829 -18.24 -34.12 14.00
N LEU A 830 -18.28 -32.81 14.31
CA LEU A 830 -19.29 -32.25 15.21
C LEU A 830 -20.69 -32.30 14.58
N LEU A 831 -20.80 -32.05 13.28
CA LEU A 831 -22.07 -32.19 12.57
C LEU A 831 -22.58 -33.64 12.60
N TYR A 832 -21.68 -34.62 12.48
CA TYR A 832 -22.04 -36.04 12.56
C TYR A 832 -22.54 -36.42 13.97
N GLU A 833 -22.00 -35.81 15.03
CA GLU A 833 -22.51 -35.99 16.41
C GLU A 833 -23.96 -35.48 16.59
N MET A 834 -24.44 -34.61 15.70
CA MET A 834 -25.84 -34.14 15.71
C MET A 834 -26.81 -35.09 15.01
N VAL A 835 -26.31 -36.14 14.34
CA VAL A 835 -27.12 -37.17 13.67
C VAL A 835 -27.59 -38.21 14.69
N GLY A 836 -28.87 -38.56 14.66
CA GLY A 836 -29.45 -39.54 15.58
C GLY A 836 -30.96 -39.68 15.45
N ASP A 837 -31.56 -40.39 16.40
CA ASP A 837 -32.99 -40.72 16.42
C ASP A 837 -33.81 -39.84 17.40
N ASP A 838 -33.17 -38.93 18.15
CA ASP A 838 -33.87 -38.05 19.09
C ASP A 838 -34.62 -36.90 18.36
N PRO A 839 -35.63 -36.26 19.00
CA PRO A 839 -36.46 -35.25 18.36
C PRO A 839 -35.69 -34.04 17.78
N ASP A 840 -34.50 -33.75 18.32
CA ASP A 840 -33.65 -32.65 17.90
C ASP A 840 -32.48 -33.10 17.00
N SER A 841 -32.39 -34.39 16.64
CA SER A 841 -31.36 -34.90 15.74
C SER A 841 -31.65 -34.58 14.27
N ILE A 842 -30.58 -34.29 13.53
CA ILE A 842 -30.66 -34.13 12.07
C ILE A 842 -30.63 -35.47 11.34
N SER A 843 -31.18 -35.48 10.12
CA SER A 843 -31.12 -36.65 9.25
C SER A 843 -29.72 -36.90 8.67
N LEU A 844 -29.39 -38.17 8.42
CA LEU A 844 -28.14 -38.55 7.73
C LEU A 844 -28.08 -37.93 6.32
N ASP A 845 -29.21 -37.84 5.62
CA ASP A 845 -29.32 -37.18 4.31
C ASP A 845 -28.90 -35.70 4.38
N THR A 846 -29.24 -35.00 5.47
CA THR A 846 -28.84 -33.60 5.69
C THR A 846 -27.32 -33.51 5.87
N TYR A 847 -26.73 -34.39 6.68
CA TYR A 847 -25.27 -34.47 6.86
C TYR A 847 -24.55 -34.74 5.52
N ASP A 848 -24.99 -35.74 4.76
CA ASP A 848 -24.37 -36.11 3.49
C ASP A 848 -24.45 -34.96 2.46
N HIS A 849 -25.58 -34.25 2.41
CA HIS A 849 -25.76 -33.11 1.53
C HIS A 849 -24.80 -31.95 1.86
N ILE A 850 -24.66 -31.60 3.15
CA ILE A 850 -23.75 -30.54 3.60
C ILE A 850 -22.29 -30.92 3.31
N LYS A 851 -21.93 -32.18 3.58
CA LYS A 851 -20.60 -32.71 3.29
C LYS A 851 -20.27 -32.63 1.80
N GLU A 852 -21.21 -32.99 0.93
CA GLU A 852 -21.02 -32.88 -0.52
C GLU A 852 -20.82 -31.41 -0.95
N ALA A 853 -21.58 -30.47 -0.37
CA ALA A 853 -21.43 -29.05 -0.64
C ALA A 853 -20.06 -28.50 -0.22
N TYR A 854 -19.57 -28.88 0.96
CA TYR A 854 -18.26 -28.45 1.46
C TYR A 854 -17.13 -28.96 0.55
N LEU A 855 -17.21 -30.21 0.09
CA LEU A 855 -16.16 -30.82 -0.73
C LEU A 855 -16.26 -30.47 -2.23
N MET A 856 -17.19 -29.58 -2.63
CA MET A 856 -17.31 -29.13 -4.02
C MET A 856 -16.03 -28.41 -4.49
N PRO A 857 -15.33 -28.87 -5.54
CA PRO A 857 -14.07 -28.26 -5.96
C PRO A 857 -14.23 -26.83 -6.49
N ALA A 858 -13.24 -25.97 -6.22
CA ALA A 858 -13.17 -24.62 -6.76
C ALA A 858 -11.77 -24.25 -7.27
N THR A 859 -11.67 -23.22 -8.12
CA THR A 859 -10.36 -22.64 -8.47
C THR A 859 -9.71 -22.01 -7.24
N LEU A 860 -10.49 -21.27 -6.45
CA LEU A 860 -10.06 -20.72 -5.17
C LEU A 860 -11.12 -21.03 -4.12
N LYS A 861 -10.70 -21.59 -2.99
CA LYS A 861 -11.57 -21.87 -1.84
C LYS A 861 -11.02 -21.21 -0.58
N LYS A 862 -11.84 -20.42 0.11
CA LYS A 862 -11.51 -19.79 1.39
C LYS A 862 -12.36 -20.43 2.48
N LEU A 863 -11.72 -20.95 3.52
CA LEU A 863 -12.32 -21.83 4.52
C LEU A 863 -12.19 -21.24 5.93
N ASP A 864 -13.29 -21.25 6.68
CA ASP A 864 -13.24 -21.12 8.13
C ASP A 864 -12.63 -22.38 8.78
N VAL A 865 -11.59 -22.17 9.58
CA VAL A 865 -10.89 -23.18 10.38
C VAL A 865 -10.74 -22.78 11.86
N GLY A 866 -11.66 -21.96 12.38
CA GLY A 866 -11.64 -21.46 13.76
C GLY A 866 -11.81 -22.56 14.82
N GLY A 867 -12.39 -23.70 14.46
CA GLY A 867 -12.60 -24.87 15.32
C GLY A 867 -13.55 -24.62 16.51
N GLY A 868 -13.32 -25.36 17.60
CA GLY A 868 -14.13 -25.24 18.81
C GLY A 868 -15.52 -25.89 18.67
N MET A 869 -16.54 -25.25 19.27
CA MET A 869 -17.88 -25.84 19.41
C MET A 869 -18.83 -25.51 18.25
N ILE A 870 -18.44 -24.63 17.31
CA ILE A 870 -19.33 -24.15 16.25
C ILE A 870 -18.63 -23.97 14.88
N HIS A 871 -17.31 -23.80 14.82
CA HIS A 871 -16.57 -23.55 13.57
C HIS A 871 -15.87 -24.79 13.01
N GLY A 872 -15.32 -24.62 11.81
CA GLY A 872 -14.79 -25.68 10.97
C GLY A 872 -13.38 -26.09 11.35
N GLN A 873 -12.90 -27.15 10.70
CA GLN A 873 -11.51 -27.59 10.86
C GLN A 873 -10.88 -27.89 9.50
N ALA A 874 -9.61 -27.53 9.33
CA ALA A 874 -8.89 -27.75 8.07
C ALA A 874 -8.88 -29.23 7.65
N MET A 875 -8.85 -30.15 8.62
CA MET A 875 -8.73 -31.60 8.37
C MET A 875 -9.86 -32.18 7.53
N ASP A 876 -11.06 -31.58 7.60
CA ASP A 876 -12.20 -32.00 6.79
C ASP A 876 -11.92 -31.86 5.27
N PHE A 877 -10.95 -31.01 4.91
CA PHE A 877 -10.57 -30.66 3.55
C PHE A 877 -9.23 -31.27 3.11
N LYS A 878 -8.67 -32.22 3.88
CA LYS A 878 -7.37 -32.85 3.57
C LYS A 878 -7.30 -33.51 2.19
N HIS A 879 -8.44 -33.93 1.66
CA HIS A 879 -8.55 -34.56 0.34
C HIS A 879 -9.37 -33.72 -0.65
N ASP A 880 -9.53 -32.42 -0.39
CA ASP A 880 -10.23 -31.51 -1.27
C ASP A 880 -9.46 -31.33 -2.59
N MET A 881 -10.20 -31.23 -3.70
CA MET A 881 -9.66 -31.20 -5.06
C MET A 881 -9.59 -29.78 -5.66
N SER A 882 -9.76 -28.74 -4.84
CA SER A 882 -9.66 -27.33 -5.28
C SER A 882 -8.23 -26.97 -5.71
N GLU A 883 -8.09 -26.05 -6.67
CA GLU A 883 -6.76 -25.65 -7.19
C GLU A 883 -5.94 -24.90 -6.13
N LYS A 884 -6.60 -24.09 -5.29
CA LYS A 884 -5.99 -23.34 -4.19
C LYS A 884 -6.95 -23.23 -3.00
N ILE A 885 -6.44 -23.45 -1.79
CA ILE A 885 -7.17 -23.32 -0.53
C ILE A 885 -6.51 -22.25 0.36
N ILE A 886 -7.32 -21.35 0.89
CA ILE A 886 -6.96 -20.37 1.92
C ILE A 886 -7.64 -20.78 3.22
N LEU A 887 -6.85 -20.92 4.28
CA LEU A 887 -7.35 -21.20 5.63
C LEU A 887 -7.48 -19.87 6.38
N ALA A 888 -8.67 -19.60 6.92
CA ALA A 888 -9.09 -18.31 7.47
C ALA A 888 -9.97 -18.49 8.72
N HIS A 889 -10.45 -17.37 9.27
CA HIS A 889 -11.32 -17.31 10.45
C HIS A 889 -10.68 -17.95 11.68
N THR A 890 -9.44 -17.57 12.02
CA THR A 890 -8.77 -18.10 13.21
C THR A 890 -7.90 -17.05 13.91
N GLU A 891 -7.88 -17.07 15.25
CA GLU A 891 -6.90 -16.35 16.07
C GLU A 891 -5.57 -17.10 16.22
N GLN A 892 -5.51 -18.38 15.87
CA GLN A 892 -4.36 -19.25 16.12
C GLN A 892 -3.42 -19.30 14.93
N GLU A 893 -2.12 -19.47 15.20
CA GLU A 893 -1.16 -19.82 14.15
C GLU A 893 -1.44 -21.22 13.62
N LEU A 894 -1.40 -21.39 12.30
CA LEU A 894 -1.67 -22.68 11.69
C LEU A 894 -0.59 -23.71 12.05
N THR A 895 -1.02 -24.93 12.36
CA THR A 895 -0.13 -26.08 12.58
C THR A 895 0.50 -26.53 11.27
N ASP A 896 1.61 -27.28 11.35
CA ASP A 896 2.27 -27.82 10.15
C ASP A 896 1.32 -28.74 9.34
N GLU A 897 0.46 -29.52 10.01
CA GLU A 897 -0.54 -30.35 9.33
C GLU A 897 -1.61 -29.52 8.60
N GLN A 898 -2.05 -28.40 9.18
CA GLN A 898 -2.99 -27.50 8.52
C GLN A 898 -2.35 -26.81 7.30
N LYS A 899 -1.06 -26.44 7.40
CA LYS A 899 -0.30 -25.84 6.29
C LYS A 899 -0.09 -26.79 5.11
N GLU A 900 -0.17 -28.11 5.32
CA GLU A 900 -0.18 -29.08 4.21
C GLU A 900 -1.49 -29.06 3.41
N ILE A 901 -2.60 -28.58 4.00
CA ILE A 901 -3.93 -28.57 3.39
C ILE A 901 -4.18 -27.26 2.62
N GLY A 902 -3.79 -26.12 3.21
CA GLY A 902 -4.04 -24.82 2.62
C GLY A 902 -3.04 -23.75 3.06
N SER A 903 -3.08 -22.62 2.36
CA SER A 903 -2.19 -21.49 2.62
C SER A 903 -2.85 -20.42 3.48
N GLU A 904 -2.03 -19.63 4.18
CA GLU A 904 -2.45 -18.37 4.80
C GLU A 904 -2.52 -17.26 3.72
N SER A 905 -3.32 -16.24 3.99
CA SER A 905 -3.36 -15.02 3.18
C SER A 905 -2.96 -13.81 4.03
N SER A 906 -2.42 -12.78 3.38
CA SER A 906 -2.11 -11.51 4.02
C SER A 906 -3.11 -10.44 3.61
N PHE A 907 -3.29 -9.42 4.47
CA PHE A 907 -4.14 -8.28 4.19
C PHE A 907 -3.80 -7.65 2.82
N GLY A 908 -4.82 -7.45 1.99
CA GLY A 908 -4.68 -6.83 0.68
C GLY A 908 -4.07 -7.73 -0.41
N GLN A 909 -3.75 -8.97 -0.10
CA GLN A 909 -3.36 -9.96 -1.10
C GLN A 909 -4.51 -10.20 -2.07
N CYS A 910 -4.19 -10.25 -3.37
CA CYS A 910 -5.16 -10.40 -4.44
C CYS A 910 -4.89 -11.67 -5.25
N ASP A 911 -5.90 -12.54 -5.33
CA ASP A 911 -5.92 -13.69 -6.23
C ASP A 911 -6.72 -13.34 -7.49
N VAL A 912 -6.01 -13.18 -8.61
CA VAL A 912 -6.62 -12.85 -9.91
C VAL A 912 -7.02 -14.14 -10.62
N LEU A 913 -8.32 -14.39 -10.73
CA LEU A 913 -8.87 -15.58 -11.38
C LEU A 913 -9.05 -15.37 -12.89
N ILE A 914 -9.48 -14.17 -13.29
CA ILE A 914 -9.57 -13.73 -14.67
C ILE A 914 -8.94 -12.32 -14.76
N PRO A 915 -7.77 -12.18 -15.40
CA PRO A 915 -7.10 -10.89 -15.54
C PRO A 915 -7.85 -10.00 -16.55
N SER A 916 -7.88 -8.70 -16.30
CA SER A 916 -8.44 -7.74 -17.23
C SER A 916 -7.45 -7.33 -18.31
N SER A 917 -7.96 -7.21 -19.54
CA SER A 917 -7.31 -6.53 -20.67
C SER A 917 -7.70 -5.06 -20.81
N LYS A 918 -8.64 -4.58 -19.98
CA LYS A 918 -9.21 -3.23 -20.05
C LYS A 918 -8.67 -2.37 -18.92
N ASP A 919 -8.58 -1.07 -19.19
CA ASP A 919 -8.42 -0.07 -18.13
C ASP A 919 -9.81 0.36 -17.64
N TYR A 920 -10.25 -0.22 -16.52
CA TYR A 920 -11.53 0.11 -15.93
C TYR A 920 -11.57 1.54 -15.39
N LEU A 921 -10.49 2.05 -14.80
CA LEU A 921 -10.44 3.40 -14.24
C LEU A 921 -10.73 4.44 -15.33
N MET A 922 -10.17 4.25 -16.52
CA MET A 922 -10.43 5.15 -17.64
C MET A 922 -11.88 5.09 -18.13
N ASN A 923 -12.52 3.91 -18.11
CA ASN A 923 -13.94 3.77 -18.45
C ASN A 923 -14.87 4.45 -17.43
N TYR A 924 -14.52 4.43 -16.14
CA TYR A 924 -15.25 5.14 -15.09
C TYR A 924 -15.11 6.66 -15.25
N SER A 925 -13.91 7.15 -15.58
CA SER A 925 -13.65 8.59 -15.75
C SER A 925 -14.56 9.25 -16.81
N ALA A 926 -14.88 8.53 -17.89
CA ALA A 926 -15.82 9.01 -18.91
C ALA A 926 -17.24 9.23 -18.37
N ARG A 927 -17.66 8.45 -17.36
CA ARG A 927 -18.96 8.64 -16.70
C ARG A 927 -18.97 9.90 -15.84
N TYR A 928 -17.89 10.17 -15.10
CA TYR A 928 -17.76 11.39 -14.31
C TYR A 928 -17.89 12.64 -15.19
N PHE A 929 -17.16 12.71 -16.31
CA PHE A 929 -17.29 13.84 -17.23
C PHE A 929 -18.69 13.99 -17.83
N LYS A 930 -19.38 12.88 -18.12
CA LYS A 930 -20.77 12.95 -18.59
C LYS A 930 -21.72 13.49 -17.52
N SER A 931 -21.47 13.18 -16.25
CA SER A 931 -22.23 13.75 -15.13
C SER A 931 -21.97 15.25 -14.93
N PHE A 932 -20.72 15.69 -15.09
CA PHE A 932 -20.36 17.11 -14.93
C PHE A 932 -20.77 17.97 -16.13
N PHE A 933 -20.76 17.39 -17.33
CA PHE A 933 -21.10 18.07 -18.58
C PHE A 933 -22.20 17.30 -19.34
N PRO A 934 -23.45 17.27 -18.84
CA PRO A 934 -24.52 16.46 -19.42
C PRO A 934 -24.84 16.83 -20.87
N SER A 935 -24.66 18.10 -21.24
CA SER A 935 -24.86 18.65 -22.58
C SER A 935 -23.83 18.17 -23.62
N LEU A 936 -22.68 17.65 -23.19
CA LEU A 936 -21.59 17.23 -24.07
C LEU A 936 -21.63 15.72 -24.34
N ASP A 937 -21.24 15.31 -25.54
CA ASP A 937 -21.09 13.91 -25.89
C ASP A 937 -19.69 13.38 -25.54
N LYS A 938 -19.55 12.05 -25.47
CA LYS A 938 -18.26 11.42 -25.14
C LYS A 938 -17.11 11.87 -26.04
N LYS A 939 -17.41 12.20 -27.30
CA LYS A 939 -16.43 12.70 -28.28
C LYS A 939 -15.83 14.05 -27.85
N ASP A 940 -16.61 14.91 -27.21
CA ASP A 940 -16.20 16.28 -26.87
C ASP A 940 -15.19 16.30 -25.72
N PHE A 941 -15.33 15.41 -24.74
CA PHE A 941 -14.40 15.27 -23.63
C PHE A 941 -13.39 14.12 -23.79
N THR A 942 -13.27 13.53 -24.98
CA THR A 942 -12.25 12.48 -25.26
C THR A 942 -10.83 13.02 -25.03
N GLN A 943 -10.58 14.30 -25.34
CA GLN A 943 -9.30 14.95 -25.09
C GLN A 943 -8.93 15.01 -23.59
N LEU A 944 -9.92 15.09 -22.69
CA LEU A 944 -9.69 15.06 -21.24
C LEU A 944 -9.28 13.65 -20.78
N LEU A 945 -9.90 12.62 -21.36
CA LEU A 945 -9.60 11.21 -21.05
C LEU A 945 -8.19 10.78 -21.47
N ASN A 946 -7.58 11.47 -22.43
CA ASN A 946 -6.24 11.14 -22.94
C ASN A 946 -5.11 11.87 -22.20
N THR A 947 -5.39 12.51 -21.07
CA THR A 947 -4.40 13.21 -20.25
C THR A 947 -3.63 12.27 -19.33
N GLN A 948 -2.56 12.77 -18.71
CA GLN A 948 -1.71 11.97 -17.85
C GLN A 948 -2.43 11.58 -16.55
N VAL A 949 -2.35 10.28 -16.20
CA VAL A 949 -2.70 9.79 -14.87
C VAL A 949 -1.47 9.92 -13.97
N ILE A 950 -1.66 10.52 -12.80
CA ILE A 950 -0.62 10.68 -11.77
C ILE A 950 -1.02 9.86 -10.56
N ASP A 951 -0.04 9.15 -10.00
CA ASP A 951 -0.17 8.35 -8.80
C ASP A 951 0.43 9.06 -7.60
N PHE A 952 -0.28 9.03 -6.48
CA PHE A 952 0.15 9.56 -5.20
C PHE A 952 0.20 8.44 -4.15
N ASN A 953 1.27 8.40 -3.38
CA ASN A 953 1.39 7.51 -2.23
C ASN A 953 0.55 8.05 -1.05
N PRO A 954 0.08 7.20 -0.13
CA PRO A 954 -0.58 7.63 1.09
C PRO A 954 0.23 8.69 1.86
N GLY A 955 -0.45 9.70 2.40
CA GLY A 955 0.13 10.80 3.14
C GLY A 955 0.79 11.91 2.30
N SER A 956 0.80 11.79 0.97
CA SER A 956 1.35 12.78 0.05
C SER A 956 0.46 14.03 -0.01
N MET A 957 1.06 15.22 -0.10
CA MET A 957 0.31 16.45 -0.36
C MET A 957 0.14 16.62 -1.87
N ILE A 958 -1.11 16.80 -2.33
CA ILE A 958 -1.43 17.14 -3.72
C ILE A 958 -1.34 18.66 -3.91
N LEU A 959 -1.89 19.44 -2.96
CA LEU A 959 -1.89 20.90 -2.99
C LEU A 959 -1.76 21.44 -1.57
N LYS A 960 -0.95 22.49 -1.36
CA LYS A 960 -0.78 23.10 -0.03
C LYS A 960 -1.57 24.40 0.08
N LYS A 961 -1.95 24.73 1.30
CA LYS A 961 -2.55 26.03 1.62
C LYS A 961 -1.57 27.15 1.27
N GLY A 962 -2.05 28.14 0.53
CA GLY A 962 -1.23 29.28 0.08
C GLY A 962 -0.50 29.08 -1.25
N ASP A 963 -0.53 27.90 -1.86
CA ASP A 963 0.06 27.68 -3.19
C ASP A 963 -0.86 28.25 -4.29
N VAL A 964 -0.26 28.71 -5.39
CA VAL A 964 -0.97 29.00 -6.65
C VAL A 964 -1.03 27.70 -7.44
N PRO A 965 -2.19 27.06 -7.61
CA PRO A 965 -2.26 25.80 -8.33
C PRO A 965 -2.07 26.03 -9.82
N GLU A 966 -1.19 25.26 -10.46
CA GLU A 966 -1.02 25.25 -11.93
C GLU A 966 -1.84 24.13 -12.60
N HIS A 967 -2.31 23.17 -11.79
CA HIS A 967 -2.92 21.93 -12.24
C HIS A 967 -4.24 21.68 -11.52
N LEU A 968 -5.19 21.12 -12.27
CA LEU A 968 -6.46 20.58 -11.81
C LEU A 968 -6.33 19.05 -11.79
N TYR A 969 -6.80 18.41 -10.73
CA TYR A 969 -6.81 16.94 -10.64
C TYR A 969 -8.23 16.41 -10.56
N LEU A 970 -8.51 15.29 -11.25
CA LEU A 970 -9.74 14.50 -11.08
C LEU A 970 -9.38 13.15 -10.47
N ILE A 971 -9.83 12.88 -9.25
CA ILE A 971 -9.57 11.62 -8.54
C ILE A 971 -10.25 10.47 -9.31
N LEU A 972 -9.49 9.44 -9.70
CA LEU A 972 -10.01 8.24 -10.35
C LEU A 972 -10.32 7.13 -9.35
N THR A 973 -9.47 7.00 -8.33
CA THR A 973 -9.58 6.00 -7.26
C THR A 973 -8.72 6.45 -6.08
N GLY A 974 -9.06 5.98 -4.87
CA GLY A 974 -8.40 6.39 -3.63
C GLY A 974 -9.07 7.59 -2.97
N ILE A 975 -8.59 7.94 -1.78
CA ILE A 975 -9.23 8.91 -0.88
C ILE A 975 -8.25 10.05 -0.57
N VAL A 976 -8.73 11.28 -0.65
CA VAL A 976 -7.97 12.50 -0.36
C VAL A 976 -8.66 13.27 0.76
N GLU A 977 -7.95 13.61 1.83
CA GLU A 977 -8.43 14.55 2.85
C GLU A 977 -8.14 16.00 2.45
N TYR A 978 -9.15 16.86 2.53
CA TYR A 978 -9.02 18.32 2.53
C TYR A 978 -8.97 18.81 3.97
N ILE A 979 -7.99 19.67 4.29
CA ILE A 979 -7.76 20.21 5.63
C ILE A 979 -7.63 21.73 5.55
N ASP A 980 -8.44 22.46 6.31
CA ASP A 980 -8.25 23.87 6.61
C ASP A 980 -8.21 24.11 8.13
N ALA A 981 -7.00 24.14 8.68
CA ALA A 981 -6.77 24.37 10.10
C ALA A 981 -7.27 25.73 10.61
N GLY A 982 -7.50 26.71 9.72
CA GLY A 982 -7.99 28.04 10.11
C GLY A 982 -9.50 28.09 10.34
N SER A 983 -10.25 27.24 9.65
CA SER A 983 -11.71 27.11 9.75
C SER A 983 -12.16 25.85 10.47
N ASP A 984 -11.20 25.02 10.89
CA ASP A 984 -11.41 23.74 11.56
C ASP A 984 -12.15 22.68 10.71
N ILE A 985 -12.00 22.80 9.39
CA ILE A 985 -12.64 21.92 8.40
C ILE A 985 -11.69 20.77 8.03
N LYS A 986 -12.20 19.54 8.09
CA LYS A 986 -11.52 18.33 7.61
C LYS A 986 -12.54 17.42 6.91
N ASN A 987 -12.40 17.19 5.60
CA ASN A 987 -13.33 16.39 4.81
C ASN A 987 -12.61 15.40 3.88
N ASN A 988 -13.22 14.24 3.64
CA ASN A 988 -12.73 13.27 2.67
C ASN A 988 -13.35 13.55 1.29
N LEU A 989 -12.51 13.51 0.26
CA LEU A 989 -12.88 13.61 -1.14
C LEU A 989 -12.81 12.21 -1.76
N SER A 990 -13.96 11.76 -2.25
CA SER A 990 -14.15 10.49 -2.94
C SER A 990 -13.78 10.56 -4.42
N ASN A 991 -13.82 9.43 -5.10
CA ASN A 991 -13.53 9.37 -6.53
C ASN A 991 -14.50 10.22 -7.37
N GLY A 992 -14.03 10.66 -8.54
CA GLY A 992 -14.73 11.64 -9.36
C GLY A 992 -14.66 13.07 -8.81
N SER A 993 -14.07 13.32 -7.63
CA SER A 993 -13.90 14.69 -7.12
C SER A 993 -12.76 15.42 -7.83
N PHE A 994 -12.98 16.71 -8.11
CA PHE A 994 -11.90 17.62 -8.50
C PHE A 994 -11.11 18.15 -7.30
N ILE A 995 -9.83 18.47 -7.55
CA ILE A 995 -8.93 19.20 -6.65
C ILE A 995 -8.35 20.39 -7.42
N GLY A 996 -8.52 21.60 -6.86
CA GLY A 996 -8.02 22.85 -7.41
C GLY A 996 -9.00 23.55 -8.36
N GLU A 997 -10.25 23.07 -8.46
CA GLU A 997 -11.24 23.56 -9.40
C GLU A 997 -11.71 24.99 -9.13
N PHE A 998 -11.70 25.42 -7.86
CA PHE A 998 -12.06 26.79 -7.50
C PHE A 998 -11.00 27.79 -8.02
N ASN A 999 -9.74 27.39 -7.98
CA ASN A 999 -8.61 28.20 -8.45
C ASN A 999 -8.54 28.32 -9.98
N LEU A 1000 -9.35 27.54 -10.72
CA LEU A 1000 -9.46 27.67 -12.17
C LEU A 1000 -10.09 29.00 -12.61
N PHE A 1001 -11.01 29.55 -11.80
CA PHE A 1001 -11.82 30.72 -12.16
C PHE A 1001 -11.34 32.01 -11.50
N GLN A 1002 -10.63 31.91 -10.39
CA GLN A 1002 -10.10 33.04 -9.64
C GLN A 1002 -8.60 32.85 -9.40
N ASP A 1003 -7.79 33.89 -9.60
CA ASP A 1003 -6.34 33.91 -9.30
C ASP A 1003 -6.09 33.93 -7.78
N ASN A 1004 -6.66 32.96 -7.08
CA ASN A 1004 -6.61 32.83 -5.64
C ASN A 1004 -5.63 31.73 -5.24
N LEU A 1005 -5.02 31.92 -4.06
CA LEU A 1005 -4.24 30.90 -3.40
C LEU A 1005 -5.16 29.75 -2.93
N SER A 1006 -4.64 28.52 -2.87
CA SER A 1006 -5.36 27.42 -2.25
C SER A 1006 -5.73 27.76 -0.80
N SER A 1007 -7.01 27.62 -0.44
CA SER A 1007 -7.56 27.91 0.90
C SER A 1007 -7.16 26.87 1.95
N GLY A 1008 -6.86 25.64 1.53
CA GLY A 1008 -6.52 24.51 2.39
C GLY A 1008 -5.48 23.58 1.79
N VAL A 1009 -5.22 22.48 2.51
CA VAL A 1009 -4.29 21.41 2.14
C VAL A 1009 -5.08 20.22 1.64
N TYR A 1010 -4.68 19.66 0.50
CA TYR A 1010 -5.19 18.39 -0.01
C TYR A 1010 -4.10 17.34 0.18
N ARG A 1011 -4.39 16.30 0.96
CA ARG A 1011 -3.46 15.24 1.32
C ARG A 1011 -4.09 13.88 1.09
N THR A 1012 -3.34 12.92 0.57
CA THR A 1012 -3.87 11.57 0.31
C THR A 1012 -3.96 10.78 1.60
N LEU A 1013 -5.09 10.10 1.83
CA LEU A 1013 -5.24 9.13 2.92
C LEU A 1013 -4.78 7.73 2.50
N SER A 1014 -4.97 7.41 1.21
CA SER A 1014 -4.61 6.12 0.62
C SER A 1014 -3.80 6.28 -0.66
N HIS A 1015 -3.56 5.19 -1.38
CA HIS A 1015 -3.04 5.28 -2.74
C HIS A 1015 -4.09 5.93 -3.64
N VAL A 1016 -3.72 7.02 -4.30
CA VAL A 1016 -4.63 7.79 -5.16
C VAL A 1016 -4.09 7.81 -6.58
N SER A 1017 -4.94 7.53 -7.56
CA SER A 1017 -4.67 7.82 -8.97
C SER A 1017 -5.60 8.92 -9.43
N ALA A 1018 -5.09 9.94 -10.11
CA ALA A 1018 -5.87 11.07 -10.60
C ALA A 1018 -5.46 11.49 -12.02
N LEU A 1019 -6.42 11.93 -12.83
CA LEU A 1019 -6.11 12.64 -14.08
C LEU A 1019 -5.61 14.04 -13.75
N CYS A 1020 -4.58 14.50 -14.47
CA CYS A 1020 -3.98 15.82 -14.28
C CYS A 1020 -4.18 16.69 -15.52
N PHE A 1021 -4.72 17.91 -15.31
CA PHE A 1021 -4.95 18.90 -16.36
C PHE A 1021 -4.20 20.19 -16.01
N THR A 1022 -3.59 20.84 -17.00
CA THR A 1022 -3.17 22.23 -16.82
C THR A 1022 -4.41 23.14 -16.83
N PHE A 1023 -4.40 24.21 -16.04
CA PHE A 1023 -5.53 25.15 -15.98
C PHE A 1023 -5.88 25.75 -17.34
N ASP A 1024 -4.87 26.16 -18.12
CA ASP A 1024 -5.07 26.71 -19.47
C ASP A 1024 -5.78 25.73 -20.41
N PHE A 1025 -5.41 24.45 -20.34
CA PHE A 1025 -6.03 23.41 -21.16
C PHE A 1025 -7.51 23.21 -20.79
N PHE A 1026 -7.80 23.10 -19.49
CA PHE A 1026 -9.17 22.89 -19.03
C PHE A 1026 -10.05 24.12 -19.26
N ARG A 1027 -9.52 25.33 -19.04
CA ARG A 1027 -10.20 26.60 -19.37
C ARG A 1027 -10.55 26.67 -20.86
N SER A 1028 -9.58 26.39 -21.74
CA SER A 1028 -9.79 26.36 -23.19
C SER A 1028 -10.89 25.36 -23.60
N PHE A 1029 -10.96 24.21 -22.92
CA PHE A 1029 -12.03 23.23 -23.14
C PHE A 1029 -13.41 23.79 -22.76
N LEU A 1030 -13.55 24.45 -21.61
CA LEU A 1030 -14.82 25.04 -21.18
C LEU A 1030 -15.28 26.16 -22.12
N GLU A 1031 -14.36 27.03 -22.54
CA GLU A 1031 -14.63 28.15 -23.45
C GLU A 1031 -15.07 27.64 -24.84
N LYS A 1032 -14.33 26.68 -25.41
CA LYS A 1032 -14.63 26.08 -26.72
C LYS A 1032 -16.03 25.45 -26.77
N ASN A 1033 -16.49 24.91 -25.65
CA ASN A 1033 -17.80 24.25 -25.54
C ASN A 1033 -18.90 25.20 -25.00
N HIS A 1034 -18.61 26.48 -24.81
CA HIS A 1034 -19.56 27.50 -24.32
C HIS A 1034 -20.21 27.18 -22.96
N ILE A 1035 -19.46 26.54 -22.06
CA ILE A 1035 -19.96 26.14 -20.73
C ILE A 1035 -19.22 26.81 -19.55
N PHE A 1036 -18.29 27.72 -19.82
CA PHE A 1036 -17.44 28.36 -18.80
C PHE A 1036 -18.24 29.00 -17.64
N ASP A 1037 -19.15 29.94 -17.92
CA ASP A 1037 -19.90 30.67 -16.88
C ASP A 1037 -20.82 29.74 -16.06
N GLN A 1038 -21.37 28.72 -16.70
CA GLN A 1038 -22.20 27.73 -16.03
C GLN A 1038 -21.36 26.86 -15.09
N THR A 1039 -20.18 26.43 -15.55
CA THR A 1039 -19.25 25.62 -14.75
C THR A 1039 -18.70 26.42 -13.56
N GLU A 1040 -18.36 27.70 -13.73
CA GLU A 1040 -17.90 28.57 -12.63
C GLU A 1040 -18.92 28.63 -11.49
N LYS A 1041 -20.18 28.96 -11.81
CA LYS A 1041 -21.26 29.05 -10.81
C LYS A 1041 -21.48 27.72 -10.10
N MET A 1042 -21.41 26.62 -10.85
CA MET A 1042 -21.62 25.29 -10.31
C MET A 1042 -20.48 24.88 -9.37
N PHE A 1043 -19.22 25.07 -9.78
CA PHE A 1043 -18.06 24.73 -8.97
C PHE A 1043 -18.00 25.56 -7.69
N ALA A 1044 -18.40 26.85 -7.72
CA ALA A 1044 -18.50 27.67 -6.52
C ALA A 1044 -19.56 27.16 -5.52
N ARG A 1045 -20.69 26.62 -6.00
CA ARG A 1045 -21.71 25.99 -5.13
C ARG A 1045 -21.19 24.69 -4.55
N ILE A 1046 -20.50 23.87 -5.35
CA ILE A 1046 -19.93 22.59 -4.90
C ILE A 1046 -18.81 22.83 -3.88
N ASP A 1047 -17.95 23.82 -4.08
CA ASP A 1047 -16.91 24.20 -3.11
C ASP A 1047 -17.51 24.55 -1.73
N PHE A 1048 -18.63 25.29 -1.72
CA PHE A 1048 -19.38 25.52 -0.49
C PHE A 1048 -19.91 24.20 0.10
N LEU A 1049 -20.57 23.35 -0.68
CA LEU A 1049 -21.09 22.05 -0.20
C LEU A 1049 -19.98 21.18 0.40
N LYS A 1050 -18.81 21.14 -0.26
CA LYS A 1050 -17.59 20.46 0.20
C LYS A 1050 -17.09 20.97 1.53
N SER A 1051 -17.35 22.22 1.88
CA SER A 1051 -16.97 22.81 3.18
C SER A 1051 -17.96 22.49 4.31
N THR A 1052 -19.12 21.89 4.00
CA THR A 1052 -20.16 21.57 5.00
C THR A 1052 -20.03 20.13 5.50
N TRP A 1053 -20.39 19.89 6.76
CA TRP A 1053 -20.45 18.52 7.31
C TRP A 1053 -21.49 17.65 6.60
N LEU A 1054 -22.62 18.22 6.20
CA LEU A 1054 -23.73 17.45 5.62
C LEU A 1054 -23.39 16.86 4.25
N PHE A 1055 -22.76 17.64 3.37
CA PHE A 1055 -22.50 17.26 1.98
C PHE A 1055 -21.03 17.11 1.63
N GLY A 1056 -20.12 17.50 2.53
CA GLY A 1056 -18.68 17.51 2.24
C GLY A 1056 -17.98 16.19 2.45
N GLU A 1057 -18.47 15.32 3.33
CA GLU A 1057 -17.89 13.99 3.56
C GLU A 1057 -18.72 12.90 2.86
N GLU A 1058 -18.03 11.94 2.23
CA GLU A 1058 -18.58 10.69 1.67
C GLU A 1058 -19.67 10.87 0.59
N SER A 1059 -19.92 12.11 0.13
CA SER A 1059 -20.82 12.40 -0.98
C SER A 1059 -20.02 12.55 -2.27
N SER A 1060 -20.31 11.76 -3.30
CA SER A 1060 -19.61 11.94 -4.58
C SER A 1060 -19.89 13.30 -5.20
N TYR A 1061 -18.93 13.75 -6.01
CA TYR A 1061 -19.06 14.99 -6.76
C TYR A 1061 -20.30 14.98 -7.68
N ALA A 1062 -20.71 13.81 -8.19
CA ALA A 1062 -21.92 13.70 -9.02
C ALA A 1062 -23.20 14.02 -8.23
N VAL A 1063 -23.28 13.54 -6.98
CA VAL A 1063 -24.38 13.87 -6.06
C VAL A 1063 -24.33 15.34 -5.66
N GLN A 1064 -23.16 15.86 -5.30
CA GLN A 1064 -22.97 17.28 -4.99
C GLN A 1064 -23.37 18.19 -6.16
N TYR A 1065 -23.05 17.80 -7.40
CA TYR A 1065 -23.44 18.53 -8.61
C TYR A 1065 -24.96 18.56 -8.77
N LYS A 1066 -25.65 17.42 -8.59
CA LYS A 1066 -27.12 17.35 -8.64
C LYS A 1066 -27.76 18.25 -7.58
N ILE A 1067 -27.23 18.25 -6.35
CA ILE A 1067 -27.72 19.12 -5.27
C ILE A 1067 -27.44 20.59 -5.60
N ALA A 1068 -26.25 20.91 -6.10
CA ALA A 1068 -25.88 22.28 -6.44
C ALA A 1068 -26.77 22.87 -7.57
N GLN A 1069 -27.37 22.04 -8.42
CA GLN A 1069 -28.37 22.46 -9.40
C GLN A 1069 -29.69 22.92 -8.77
N SER A 1070 -30.10 22.36 -7.63
CA SER A 1070 -31.37 22.69 -6.97
C SER A 1070 -31.26 23.80 -5.91
N ILE A 1071 -30.06 24.34 -5.68
CA ILE A 1071 -29.83 25.43 -4.71
C ILE A 1071 -30.43 26.76 -5.20
N GLU A 1072 -31.24 27.37 -4.33
CA GLU A 1072 -31.70 28.76 -4.37
C GLU A 1072 -30.98 29.59 -3.27
N GLU A 1073 -30.67 30.87 -3.52
CA GLU A 1073 -30.01 31.74 -2.53
C GLU A 1073 -31.03 32.70 -1.91
N ILE A 1074 -31.05 32.78 -0.58
CA ILE A 1074 -31.97 33.60 0.21
C ILE A 1074 -31.15 34.55 1.11
N GLU A 1075 -31.59 35.79 1.25
CA GLU A 1075 -31.02 36.76 2.19
C GLU A 1075 -32.05 37.12 3.26
N LEU A 1076 -31.61 37.17 4.51
CA LEU A 1076 -32.43 37.52 5.67
C LEU A 1076 -31.76 38.62 6.50
N ASP A 1077 -32.56 39.53 7.02
CA ASP A 1077 -32.10 40.61 7.89
C ASP A 1077 -31.81 40.12 9.32
N GLU A 1078 -31.32 41.02 10.17
CA GLU A 1078 -31.07 40.73 11.59
C GLU A 1078 -32.38 40.61 12.38
N ASN A 1079 -32.45 39.68 13.34
CA ASN A 1079 -33.60 39.45 14.23
C ASN A 1079 -34.89 39.05 13.50
N THR A 1080 -34.78 38.50 12.29
CA THR A 1080 -35.91 37.92 11.55
C THR A 1080 -36.00 36.41 11.82
N PRO A 1081 -37.22 35.86 12.00
CA PRO A 1081 -37.41 34.42 11.94
C PRO A 1081 -36.90 33.89 10.60
N ALA A 1082 -36.13 32.81 10.61
CA ALA A 1082 -35.60 32.20 9.39
C ALA A 1082 -36.68 31.45 8.57
N PHE A 1083 -37.95 31.50 8.99
CA PHE A 1083 -39.06 30.69 8.46
C PHE A 1083 -40.34 31.49 8.20
N GLU A 1084 -41.02 31.18 7.10
CA GLU A 1084 -42.49 31.11 7.01
C GLU A 1084 -42.89 29.62 6.93
N GLN A 1085 -43.92 29.19 7.65
CA GLN A 1085 -44.33 27.77 7.83
C GLN A 1085 -44.69 26.98 6.55
N GLN A 1086 -44.56 27.56 5.35
CA GLN A 1086 -45.11 27.00 4.10
C GLN A 1086 -44.09 26.45 3.09
N SER A 1087 -42.78 26.54 3.34
CA SER A 1087 -41.75 26.01 2.42
C SER A 1087 -41.01 24.80 3.01
N SER A 1088 -41.40 23.59 2.60
CA SER A 1088 -40.73 22.34 2.95
C SER A 1088 -39.36 22.24 2.25
N GLY A 1089 -38.27 22.40 3.00
CA GLY A 1089 -36.91 22.26 2.44
C GLY A 1089 -35.81 22.43 3.48
N LEU A 1090 -34.57 22.32 3.02
CA LEU A 1090 -33.36 22.38 3.86
C LEU A 1090 -32.61 23.69 3.65
N TYR A 1091 -32.16 24.32 4.74
CA TYR A 1091 -31.42 25.58 4.71
C TYR A 1091 -29.98 25.39 5.17
N LEU A 1092 -29.00 25.84 4.38
CA LEU A 1092 -27.59 25.90 4.73
C LEU A 1092 -27.12 27.33 4.92
N ILE A 1093 -26.39 27.59 6.01
CA ILE A 1093 -25.91 28.93 6.35
C ILE A 1093 -24.62 29.18 5.56
N LYS A 1094 -24.68 30.03 4.53
CA LYS A 1094 -23.50 30.46 3.77
C LYS A 1094 -22.70 31.51 4.52
N LYS A 1095 -23.38 32.47 5.13
CA LYS A 1095 -22.79 33.53 5.96
C LYS A 1095 -23.80 34.01 6.99
N GLY A 1096 -23.35 34.24 8.22
CA GLY A 1096 -24.19 34.72 9.32
C GLY A 1096 -24.28 33.72 10.48
N GLU A 1097 -25.23 33.97 11.39
CA GLU A 1097 -25.43 33.20 12.62
C GLU A 1097 -26.93 33.13 12.97
N ILE A 1098 -27.39 31.94 13.38
CA ILE A 1098 -28.79 31.65 13.71
C ILE A 1098 -28.85 30.98 15.08
N GLN A 1099 -29.72 31.45 15.97
CA GLN A 1099 -30.00 30.79 17.24
C GLN A 1099 -31.17 29.83 17.12
N VAL A 1100 -31.00 28.62 17.64
CA VAL A 1100 -32.06 27.60 17.78
C VAL A 1100 -32.61 27.66 19.20
N LYS A 1101 -33.91 27.89 19.32
CA LYS A 1101 -34.60 28.03 20.60
C LYS A 1101 -35.80 27.10 20.69
N ASP A 1102 -36.15 26.72 21.91
CA ASP A 1102 -37.40 26.03 22.19
C ASP A 1102 -38.60 27.02 22.24
N ASN A 1103 -39.80 26.50 22.54
CA ASN A 1103 -41.02 27.30 22.69
C ASN A 1103 -40.97 28.28 23.87
N ASP A 1104 -40.18 27.99 24.90
CA ASP A 1104 -40.01 28.83 26.09
C ASP A 1104 -38.87 29.85 25.92
N ASN A 1105 -38.34 29.98 24.69
CA ASN A 1105 -37.26 30.90 24.30
C ASN A 1105 -35.89 30.57 24.95
N THR A 1106 -35.71 29.34 25.43
CA THR A 1106 -34.43 28.81 25.92
C THR A 1106 -33.51 28.53 24.74
N LEU A 1107 -32.25 28.96 24.84
CA LEU A 1107 -31.24 28.71 23.82
C LEU A 1107 -30.78 27.24 23.87
N LEU A 1108 -31.02 26.49 22.78
CA LEU A 1108 -30.56 25.10 22.66
C LEU A 1108 -29.18 25.03 22.00
N GLU A 1109 -28.97 25.79 20.92
CA GLU A 1109 -27.69 25.89 20.23
C GLU A 1109 -27.61 27.11 19.31
N THR A 1110 -26.39 27.45 18.86
CA THR A 1110 -26.13 28.55 17.91
C THR A 1110 -25.44 27.99 16.68
N LEU A 1111 -26.09 28.18 15.53
CA LEU A 1111 -25.67 27.72 14.21
C LEU A 1111 -24.86 28.80 13.50
N LYS A 1112 -23.77 28.39 12.84
CA LYS A 1112 -22.82 29.27 12.16
C LYS A 1112 -22.71 28.88 10.68
N SER A 1113 -21.91 29.63 9.93
CA SER A 1113 -21.63 29.32 8.52
C SER A 1113 -21.12 27.88 8.35
N GLY A 1114 -21.61 27.17 7.34
CA GLY A 1114 -21.35 25.75 7.08
C GLY A 1114 -22.30 24.77 7.77
N THR A 1115 -23.19 25.24 8.66
CA THR A 1115 -24.22 24.42 9.32
C THR A 1115 -25.59 24.54 8.64
N PHE A 1116 -26.55 23.70 9.06
CA PHE A 1116 -27.87 23.62 8.45
C PHE A 1116 -29.02 23.52 9.46
N PHE A 1117 -30.23 23.76 8.98
CA PHE A 1117 -31.48 23.58 9.71
C PHE A 1117 -32.66 23.29 8.78
N GLY A 1118 -33.79 22.83 9.34
CA GLY A 1118 -35.00 22.45 8.60
C GLY A 1118 -35.18 20.93 8.46
N GLU A 1119 -34.32 20.13 9.09
CA GLU A 1119 -34.36 18.67 9.07
C GLU A 1119 -35.65 18.06 9.65
N ASN A 1120 -36.30 18.77 10.57
CA ASN A 1120 -37.56 18.36 11.19
C ASN A 1120 -38.70 18.15 10.18
N HIS A 1121 -38.67 18.83 9.03
CA HIS A 1121 -39.66 18.67 7.97
C HIS A 1121 -39.63 17.27 7.33
N PHE A 1122 -38.49 16.58 7.39
CA PHE A 1122 -38.31 15.28 6.74
C PHE A 1122 -38.78 14.09 7.59
N PHE A 1123 -38.88 14.25 8.92
CA PHE A 1123 -39.14 13.14 9.85
C PHE A 1123 -40.47 13.29 10.58
N GLU A 1124 -40.60 14.24 11.51
CA GLU A 1124 -41.83 14.46 12.27
C GLU A 1124 -42.13 15.97 12.43
N PRO A 1125 -42.70 16.62 11.40
CA PRO A 1125 -42.93 18.07 11.39
C PRO A 1125 -43.88 18.57 12.50
N GLU A 1126 -44.71 17.69 13.07
CA GLU A 1126 -45.70 18.05 14.10
C GLU A 1126 -45.19 17.98 15.54
N LYS A 1127 -44.03 17.36 15.81
CA LYS A 1127 -43.57 17.06 17.18
C LYS A 1127 -42.48 17.99 17.74
N THR A 1128 -41.86 18.83 16.90
CA THR A 1128 -40.78 19.74 17.33
C THR A 1128 -41.04 21.16 16.82
N SER A 1129 -41.42 22.05 17.73
CA SER A 1129 -41.56 23.50 17.47
C SER A 1129 -40.28 24.21 17.92
N LEU A 1130 -39.24 24.10 17.09
CA LEU A 1130 -38.01 24.85 17.25
C LEU A 1130 -38.12 26.19 16.52
N GLN A 1131 -37.68 27.27 17.18
CA GLN A 1131 -37.59 28.59 16.60
C GLN A 1131 -36.15 28.86 16.14
N PHE A 1132 -36.01 29.42 14.94
CA PHE A 1132 -34.71 29.76 14.36
C PHE A 1132 -34.70 31.24 14.03
N ILE A 1133 -33.85 31.99 14.73
CA ILE A 1133 -33.83 33.45 14.68
C ILE A 1133 -32.44 33.91 14.28
N THR A 1134 -32.36 34.80 13.28
CA THR A 1134 -31.08 35.38 12.85
C THR A 1134 -30.55 36.36 13.91
N THR A 1135 -29.27 36.28 14.24
CA THR A 1135 -28.63 37.27 15.15
C THR A 1135 -27.86 38.35 14.40
N LYS A 1136 -27.64 38.16 13.10
CA LYS A 1136 -26.99 39.07 12.14
C LYS A 1136 -27.62 38.86 10.75
N PRO A 1137 -27.43 39.76 9.77
CA PRO A 1137 -27.83 39.49 8.40
C PRO A 1137 -27.22 38.18 7.89
N CYS A 1138 -28.08 37.31 7.36
CA CYS A 1138 -27.74 35.95 6.96
C CYS A 1138 -27.94 35.76 5.45
N ARG A 1139 -26.99 35.07 4.81
CA ARG A 1139 -27.17 34.52 3.45
C ARG A 1139 -27.28 33.00 3.56
N LEU A 1140 -28.32 32.44 2.98
CA LEU A 1140 -28.67 31.03 3.07
C LEU A 1140 -28.74 30.41 1.67
N PHE A 1141 -28.37 29.13 1.59
CA PHE A 1141 -28.73 28.28 0.46
C PHE A 1141 -29.92 27.42 0.86
N PHE A 1142 -30.96 27.45 0.04
CA PHE A 1142 -32.19 26.68 0.23
C PHE A 1142 -32.26 25.57 -0.81
N ILE A 1143 -32.54 24.35 -0.34
CA ILE A 1143 -32.65 23.15 -1.16
C ILE A 1143 -34.09 22.62 -1.03
N THR A 1144 -34.81 22.62 -2.15
CA THR A 1144 -36.19 22.15 -2.27
C THR A 1144 -36.31 20.68 -2.67
N ASP A 1145 -35.19 19.99 -2.91
CA ASP A 1145 -35.17 18.68 -3.57
C ASP A 1145 -35.78 17.55 -2.71
N PRO A 1146 -36.90 16.92 -3.13
CA PRO A 1146 -37.48 15.76 -2.45
C PRO A 1146 -36.58 14.51 -2.52
N GLY A 1147 -35.58 14.49 -3.42
CA GLY A 1147 -34.63 13.39 -3.58
C GLY A 1147 -33.52 13.34 -2.52
N LEU A 1148 -33.41 14.31 -1.61
CA LEU A 1148 -32.36 14.32 -0.57
C LEU A 1148 -32.38 13.07 0.31
N LEU A 1149 -33.57 12.58 0.67
CA LEU A 1149 -33.73 11.38 1.50
C LEU A 1149 -33.48 10.07 0.74
N GLU A 1150 -33.33 10.12 -0.59
CA GLU A 1150 -32.94 8.96 -1.40
C GLU A 1150 -31.43 8.70 -1.34
N ILE A 1151 -30.65 9.71 -0.95
CA ILE A 1151 -29.19 9.62 -0.76
C ILE A 1151 -28.94 9.10 0.67
N PRO A 1152 -28.42 7.87 0.85
CA PRO A 1152 -28.33 7.24 2.17
C PRO A 1152 -27.55 8.07 3.20
N ILE A 1153 -26.37 8.58 2.86
CA ILE A 1153 -25.56 9.39 3.77
C ILE A 1153 -26.25 10.68 4.22
N VAL A 1154 -26.95 11.36 3.30
CA VAL A 1154 -27.66 12.61 3.61
C VAL A 1154 -28.83 12.32 4.53
N HIS A 1155 -29.63 11.28 4.21
CA HIS A 1155 -30.71 10.82 5.08
C HIS A 1155 -30.20 10.53 6.49
N TRP A 1156 -29.10 9.79 6.57
CA TRP A 1156 -28.49 9.38 7.83
C TRP A 1156 -28.02 10.58 8.68
N LYS A 1157 -27.29 11.51 8.07
CA LYS A 1157 -26.80 12.73 8.75
C LYS A 1157 -27.93 13.65 9.21
N LEU A 1158 -29.00 13.75 8.42
CA LEU A 1158 -30.20 14.50 8.82
C LEU A 1158 -30.89 13.83 10.02
N LEU A 1159 -31.00 12.50 10.03
CA LEU A 1159 -31.58 11.75 11.13
C LEU A 1159 -30.76 11.90 12.43
N GLU A 1160 -29.43 11.85 12.35
CA GLU A 1160 -28.52 12.04 13.50
C GLU A 1160 -28.74 13.40 14.17
N ILE A 1161 -28.76 14.48 13.39
CA ILE A 1161 -28.97 15.84 13.92
C ILE A 1161 -30.38 16.01 14.47
N TYR A 1162 -31.39 15.47 13.78
CA TYR A 1162 -32.77 15.45 14.26
C TYR A 1162 -32.88 14.79 15.65
N GLU A 1163 -32.34 13.59 15.81
CA GLU A 1163 -32.37 12.84 17.08
C GLU A 1163 -31.60 13.56 18.19
N LYS A 1164 -30.43 14.14 17.89
CA LYS A 1164 -29.64 14.90 18.85
C LYS A 1164 -30.39 16.13 19.36
N ARG A 1165 -31.07 16.87 18.48
CA ARG A 1165 -31.89 18.03 18.85
C ARG A 1165 -33.14 17.62 19.61
N ARG A 1166 -33.83 16.55 19.17
CA ARG A 1166 -35.00 15.97 19.86
C ARG A 1166 -34.66 15.57 21.29
N LYS A 1167 -33.57 14.82 21.52
CA LYS A 1167 -33.13 14.39 22.86
C LYS A 1167 -32.67 15.55 23.76
N LYS A 1168 -32.09 16.61 23.18
CA LYS A 1168 -31.79 17.85 23.94
C LYS A 1168 -33.08 18.55 24.38
N PHE A 1169 -34.05 18.65 23.48
CA PHE A 1169 -35.36 19.26 23.77
C PHE A 1169 -36.17 18.47 24.81
N GLU A 1170 -36.13 17.13 24.78
CA GLU A 1170 -36.76 16.29 25.82
C GLU A 1170 -36.07 16.39 27.19
N TRP A 1171 -34.83 16.88 27.22
CA TRP A 1171 -34.04 17.01 28.44
C TRP A 1171 -34.19 18.37 29.13
N SER A 1172 -34.23 19.46 28.33
CA SER A 1172 -34.52 20.82 28.78
C SER A 1172 -35.94 20.90 29.33
#